data_AF-A0A9P7H0M5-F1
#
_entry.id   AF-A0A9P7H0M5-F1
#
_cell.length_a   1.000
_cell.length_b   1.000
_cell.length_c   1.000
_cell.angle_alpha   90.00
_cell.angle_beta   90.00
_cell.angle_gamma   90.00
#
_symmetry.space_group_name_H-M   'P 1'
#
loop_
_entity.id
_entity.type
_entity.pdbx_description
1 polymer ?
#
loop_
_entity_poly.entity_id
_entity_poly.type
_entity_poly.pdbx_seq_one_letter_code
_entity_poly.pdbx_strand_id
1 'polypeptide(L)'
;MCITLFAPTLTTAIYAQTNPWYTSMEPPQLASNACAACKTEQRPCDEISSISTCEQLPSYVSEQLGDEATQRAISSRYFQVTHNWLHIISKQRFSHRLDAPTETCPLDWKLLLLCMKLINWLPDASSPQTPLYRAAKRFFLEVQLSGVVSLVVLQAAILIAFYELGHGIFPLAYISVGICVRYGAALSIKPRSTTSANTLREDWVTDEEQTRIWWALLLLDRFTCLTQPTQSLSIQGPKSEHFLPSDDKLWDYGASDPSQQTTVASPGKLQHPRFFLVAQATVLLDRVLNRTHPNGKESMSEEDMLHLEHTIEAVLESIRVECPTRHLFGVFGCEVKAILLGSLIALHDEDDFSNLVTLEIPLLMRSELAAISWEDTLQDNEISYDRWPPFAVHIIYQAAVSIVKSKRDAGYEAVQLCLQPFKSALEIAERRWLSAVLYHLFSNLCTLPTIFGHHPSHKMSDGYRNIPAGAQVEPKPFQISIPEEKVTELKQLVKLGKVAPPTYESTQKDHNYGIGHQWLTDAKAAWIDFDWHAVEKHLNSFNHWTIPVKDAKGEFTIHFTGLFSAKPDAIPVVLLHGWPGSFLEFLQIISILKERYTPETLPYHIVVPSLPGYAFSSPPPLDRNFDAQDIARVVNTLMIQLGFGNGYVAQGGDIGSKVARSLGATYKECKAVHINFCIMPEPEGAGEVTEAESKGLDRTNEFNALGTAYAFMHGTKPSTIGLVLSTSPLALLAWIGEKFRDWSDETPPLQEILTSVSLYWLTDTFPTSIYTYRQRFDSGNVGANDNPDWKINKPMGYSWFPYELAPIPKSWVATTGNLVFHRAHDRGGHFAALEQPELLLRDLEDFVQQISDDGLRPILDHIVILVSYQTLQELPNRLENVLTVIDGGTHADGRTVNKLIEFSDGVYIELIAFQDGLDPEKRNTHRWGEQEEDTVVDWAYTLPLEKDFVVIQQRVKESNSEVVYHDPVSGGRIRPDGVELKWSVASAHATTGEALDPGKAPFWCLDRTPRHLRVPYKEEDGSSPSYTKHPSGAVGVSGISISVPEAERETIGKVYDGIHGSSTEEGVWPFVVHSGSTEGKHQITLSSSQDQQRQIHLALLGDENSPGTIDILPGLKFNTSPPNPDKMVHNIQTKQDFQDALKQYPVVVVDFYSTHSAESKHIAPTFAHANELDKYKDFRFLKVDIDDLKSLAEELGVSKPASFQMYKNGEKINDLQSDQIEDLMQFLETGL
;
A
#
# COMPACT_ATOMS: atom_id res chain seq x y z
N MET A 1 1.12 -19.53 9.79
CA MET A 1 -0.31 -19.18 9.70
C MET A 1 -1.02 -19.54 8.38
N CYS A 2 -0.43 -19.38 7.18
CA CYS A 2 -1.11 -19.63 5.88
C CYS A 2 -1.52 -21.09 5.54
N ILE A 3 -1.43 -22.06 6.45
CA ILE A 3 -1.46 -23.48 6.06
C ILE A 3 -2.64 -24.27 6.66
N THR A 4 -3.30 -23.75 7.70
CA THR A 4 -4.44 -24.43 8.35
C THR A 4 -5.82 -23.87 7.93
N LEU A 5 -5.88 -22.69 7.29
CA LEU A 5 -7.14 -21.96 7.02
C LEU A 5 -7.71 -22.11 5.59
N PHE A 6 -7.00 -22.78 4.67
CA PHE A 6 -7.35 -22.78 3.23
C PHE A 6 -8.28 -23.90 2.76
N ALA A 7 -8.53 -24.93 3.58
CA ALA A 7 -9.37 -26.06 3.19
C ALA A 7 -10.85 -25.69 2.87
N PRO A 8 -11.52 -24.78 3.61
CA PRO A 8 -12.94 -24.45 3.35
C PRO A 8 -13.14 -23.41 2.24
N THR A 9 -12.18 -22.50 2.06
CA THR A 9 -12.26 -21.39 1.09
C THR A 9 -12.03 -21.85 -0.34
N LEU A 10 -11.13 -22.83 -0.57
CA LEU A 10 -10.91 -23.39 -1.91
C LEU A 10 -12.12 -24.21 -2.41
N THR A 11 -12.84 -24.89 -1.52
CA THR A 11 -14.03 -25.66 -1.91
C THR A 11 -15.17 -24.76 -2.34
N THR A 12 -15.32 -23.61 -1.68
CA THR A 12 -16.39 -22.65 -1.97
C THR A 12 -16.12 -21.93 -3.30
N ALA A 13 -14.84 -21.63 -3.60
CA ALA A 13 -14.43 -21.00 -4.86
C ALA A 13 -14.62 -21.91 -6.10
N ILE A 14 -14.33 -23.21 -5.99
CA ILE A 14 -14.55 -24.18 -7.09
C ILE A 14 -16.05 -24.51 -7.25
N TYR A 15 -16.83 -24.49 -6.16
CA TYR A 15 -18.28 -24.71 -6.23
C TYR A 15 -19.07 -23.54 -6.83
N ALA A 16 -18.63 -22.30 -6.59
CA ALA A 16 -19.32 -21.11 -7.10
C ALA A 16 -19.25 -21.00 -8.64
N GLN A 17 -18.25 -21.62 -9.28
CA GLN A 17 -18.10 -21.60 -10.74
C GLN A 17 -19.01 -22.61 -11.49
N THR A 18 -19.72 -23.53 -10.80
CA THR A 18 -20.38 -24.68 -11.49
C THR A 18 -21.89 -24.89 -11.25
N ASN A 19 -22.62 -24.06 -10.50
CA ASN A 19 -24.09 -24.24 -10.36
C ASN A 19 -24.91 -22.94 -10.10
N PRO A 20 -25.80 -22.51 -11.02
CA PRO A 20 -26.62 -21.30 -10.87
C PRO A 20 -28.06 -21.49 -10.32
N TRP A 21 -28.40 -22.61 -9.66
CA TRP A 21 -29.83 -22.97 -9.42
C TRP A 21 -30.39 -22.81 -8.00
N TYR A 22 -29.66 -22.25 -7.03
CA TYR A 22 -30.17 -22.14 -5.64
C TYR A 22 -30.98 -20.86 -5.32
N THR A 23 -31.43 -20.12 -6.35
CA THR A 23 -32.18 -18.85 -6.20
C THR A 23 -33.67 -18.94 -6.53
N SER A 24 -34.27 -20.13 -6.71
CA SER A 24 -35.71 -20.24 -7.02
C SER A 24 -36.43 -21.38 -6.30
N MET A 25 -36.74 -21.19 -5.02
CA MET A 25 -37.89 -21.85 -4.38
C MET A 25 -38.58 -20.84 -3.46
N GLU A 26 -39.75 -20.36 -3.87
CA GLU A 26 -40.66 -19.62 -2.99
C GLU A 26 -41.21 -20.54 -1.87
N PRO A 27 -41.44 -20.03 -0.66
CA PRO A 27 -41.98 -20.81 0.45
C PRO A 27 -43.51 -20.98 0.31
N PRO A 28 -44.08 -22.16 0.65
CA PRO A 28 -45.52 -22.29 0.78
C PRO A 28 -46.00 -21.58 2.06
N GLN A 29 -46.91 -20.62 1.89
CA GLN A 29 -47.75 -20.10 2.96
C GLN A 29 -48.67 -21.22 3.47
N LEU A 30 -48.67 -21.53 4.77
CA LEU A 30 -49.85 -22.00 5.49
C LEU A 30 -49.68 -21.96 7.02
N ALA A 31 -50.64 -21.26 7.63
CA ALA A 31 -51.25 -21.45 8.95
C ALA A 31 -50.43 -21.19 10.22
N SER A 32 -50.55 -19.93 10.69
CA SER A 32 -50.75 -19.61 12.10
C SER A 32 -51.93 -20.40 12.69
N ASN A 33 -51.66 -21.24 13.71
CA ASN A 33 -52.53 -21.56 14.86
C ASN A 33 -52.20 -22.97 15.39
N ALA A 34 -51.35 -23.06 16.42
CA ALA A 34 -51.43 -24.09 17.48
C ALA A 34 -50.26 -23.89 18.46
N CYS A 35 -50.42 -22.97 19.41
CA CYS A 35 -49.61 -22.98 20.63
C CYS A 35 -50.55 -22.90 21.82
N ALA A 36 -51.10 -24.04 22.23
CA ALA A 36 -51.63 -24.28 23.57
C ALA A 36 -52.13 -25.73 23.68
N ALA A 37 -51.30 -26.61 24.27
CA ALA A 37 -51.67 -27.76 25.12
C ALA A 37 -50.64 -28.89 24.98
N CYS A 38 -49.83 -29.09 26.02
CA CYS A 38 -49.61 -30.38 26.68
C CYS A 38 -48.44 -30.25 27.67
N LYS A 39 -48.79 -29.89 28.91
CA LYS A 39 -48.09 -30.39 30.10
C LYS A 39 -48.69 -31.76 30.44
N THR A 40 -47.88 -32.60 31.09
CA THR A 40 -48.18 -33.87 31.77
C THR A 40 -48.57 -35.08 30.90
N GLU A 41 -47.65 -36.03 30.73
CA GLU A 41 -47.68 -37.35 31.40
C GLU A 41 -46.48 -38.21 30.94
N GLN A 42 -45.79 -38.83 31.91
CA GLN A 42 -44.78 -39.86 31.69
C GLN A 42 -45.47 -41.21 31.42
N ARG A 43 -45.15 -41.86 30.30
CA ARG A 43 -45.29 -43.32 30.12
C ARG A 43 -44.10 -43.88 29.32
N PRO A 44 -43.73 -45.16 29.54
CA PRO A 44 -42.51 -45.75 28.97
C PRO A 44 -42.71 -46.16 27.51
N CYS A 45 -41.64 -46.00 26.72
CA CYS A 45 -41.55 -46.44 25.33
C CYS A 45 -41.34 -47.96 25.26
N ASP A 46 -42.43 -48.73 25.23
CA ASP A 46 -42.42 -50.09 24.70
C ASP A 46 -43.44 -50.16 23.56
N GLU A 47 -42.99 -50.68 22.42
CA GLU A 47 -43.76 -51.01 21.21
C GLU A 47 -44.51 -49.87 20.48
N ILE A 48 -43.84 -49.25 19.50
CA ILE A 48 -44.53 -48.67 18.34
C ILE A 48 -44.14 -49.48 17.11
N SER A 49 -44.89 -50.54 16.84
CA SER A 49 -44.94 -51.15 15.52
C SER A 49 -46.19 -50.64 14.78
N SER A 50 -45.91 -50.00 13.63
CA SER A 50 -46.75 -49.86 12.44
C SER A 50 -48.19 -49.33 12.61
N ILE A 51 -48.44 -48.15 12.07
CA ILE A 51 -49.17 -47.97 10.79
C ILE A 51 -48.51 -46.78 10.08
N SER A 52 -47.63 -47.06 9.12
CA SER A 52 -47.26 -46.10 8.06
C SER A 52 -47.92 -46.65 6.81
N THR A 53 -49.06 -46.06 6.43
CA THR A 53 -49.64 -46.27 5.10
C THR A 53 -48.56 -46.07 4.04
N CYS A 54 -48.58 -46.93 3.02
CA CYS A 54 -47.68 -46.92 1.87
C CYS A 54 -47.81 -45.59 1.11
N GLU A 55 -47.09 -44.54 1.54
CA GLU A 55 -46.78 -43.42 0.66
C GLU A 55 -45.87 -43.96 -0.44
N GLN A 56 -46.30 -43.81 -1.69
CA GLN A 56 -45.47 -44.15 -2.84
C GLN A 56 -44.15 -43.39 -2.71
N LEU A 57 -43.04 -44.13 -2.78
CA LEU A 57 -41.71 -43.56 -2.72
C LEU A 57 -41.60 -42.45 -3.78
N PRO A 58 -41.11 -41.24 -3.44
CA PRO A 58 -41.01 -40.16 -4.40
C PRO A 58 -40.24 -40.59 -5.65
N SER A 59 -40.68 -40.18 -6.84
CA SER A 59 -40.11 -40.65 -8.12
C SER A 59 -38.59 -40.41 -8.21
N TYR A 60 -38.13 -39.25 -7.72
CA TYR A 60 -36.71 -38.88 -7.69
C TYR A 60 -35.87 -39.76 -6.73
N VAL A 61 -36.49 -40.50 -5.81
CA VAL A 61 -35.84 -41.49 -4.94
C VAL A 61 -35.94 -42.88 -5.57
N SER A 62 -37.10 -43.27 -6.10
CA SER A 62 -37.28 -44.58 -6.74
C SER A 62 -36.39 -44.74 -7.97
N GLU A 63 -36.20 -43.69 -8.77
CA GLU A 63 -35.27 -43.67 -9.91
C GLU A 63 -33.82 -43.90 -9.49
N GLN A 64 -33.44 -43.41 -8.30
CA GLN A 64 -32.08 -43.59 -7.79
C GLN A 64 -31.87 -44.98 -7.19
N LEU A 65 -32.86 -45.56 -6.51
CA LEU A 65 -32.72 -46.89 -5.90
C LEU A 65 -32.87 -48.04 -6.89
N GLY A 66 -33.61 -47.84 -7.98
CA GLY A 66 -33.83 -48.88 -8.98
C GLY A 66 -34.62 -50.08 -8.43
N ASP A 67 -34.54 -51.20 -9.13
CA ASP A 67 -35.20 -52.45 -8.78
C ASP A 67 -34.55 -53.15 -7.57
N GLU A 68 -35.14 -54.26 -7.12
CA GLU A 68 -34.61 -55.02 -5.97
C GLU A 68 -33.19 -55.55 -6.22
N ALA A 69 -32.85 -55.91 -7.46
CA ALA A 69 -31.50 -56.37 -7.80
C ALA A 69 -30.47 -55.25 -7.59
N THR A 70 -30.80 -54.03 -8.02
CA THR A 70 -29.99 -52.83 -7.79
C THR A 70 -29.84 -52.53 -6.30
N GLN A 71 -30.94 -52.63 -5.53
CA GLN A 71 -30.91 -52.41 -4.08
C GLN A 71 -30.02 -53.44 -3.34
N ARG A 72 -30.06 -54.73 -3.74
CA ARG A 72 -29.14 -55.76 -3.23
C ARG A 72 -27.69 -55.50 -3.62
N ALA A 73 -27.43 -54.97 -4.81
CA ALA A 73 -26.08 -54.60 -5.23
C ALA A 73 -25.52 -53.43 -4.41
N ILE A 74 -26.35 -52.41 -4.12
CA ILE A 74 -25.99 -51.27 -3.28
C ILE A 74 -25.57 -51.73 -1.87
N SER A 75 -26.38 -52.58 -1.23
CA SER A 75 -26.08 -53.07 0.12
C SER A 75 -24.85 -53.97 0.14
N SER A 76 -24.71 -54.87 -0.83
CA SER A 76 -23.52 -55.72 -1.00
C SER A 76 -22.25 -54.88 -1.09
N ARG A 77 -22.26 -53.83 -1.93
CA ARG A 77 -21.13 -52.90 -2.07
C ARG A 77 -20.82 -52.16 -0.77
N TYR A 78 -21.82 -51.70 -0.04
CA TYR A 78 -21.62 -51.05 1.26
C TYR A 78 -20.90 -51.97 2.25
N PHE A 79 -21.37 -53.21 2.41
CA PHE A 79 -20.77 -54.18 3.32
C PHE A 79 -19.37 -54.64 2.88
N GLN A 80 -19.05 -54.57 1.59
CA GLN A 80 -17.72 -54.89 1.07
C GLN A 80 -16.70 -53.74 1.19
N VAL A 81 -17.16 -52.50 1.34
CA VAL A 81 -16.31 -51.31 1.23
C VAL A 81 -16.39 -50.45 2.50
N THR A 82 -17.51 -49.78 2.71
CA THR A 82 -17.67 -48.77 3.77
C THR A 82 -17.78 -49.39 5.16
N HIS A 83 -18.48 -50.53 5.27
CA HIS A 83 -18.65 -51.24 6.55
C HIS A 83 -17.32 -51.67 7.17
N ASN A 84 -16.25 -51.87 6.37
CA ASN A 84 -14.93 -52.28 6.87
C ASN A 84 -14.24 -51.24 7.76
N TRP A 85 -14.65 -49.97 7.70
CA TRP A 85 -14.11 -48.89 8.54
C TRP A 85 -15.21 -48.17 9.34
N LEU A 86 -16.49 -48.32 8.94
CA LEU A 86 -17.65 -47.73 9.62
C LEU A 86 -18.70 -48.80 9.95
N HIS A 87 -18.46 -49.56 11.02
CA HIS A 87 -19.29 -50.69 11.45
C HIS A 87 -20.55 -50.27 12.21
N ILE A 88 -21.30 -49.26 11.73
CA ILE A 88 -22.44 -48.70 12.47
C ILE A 88 -23.79 -49.36 12.14
N ILE A 89 -23.82 -50.31 11.19
CA ILE A 89 -25.03 -50.97 10.68
C ILE A 89 -24.92 -52.48 10.89
N SER A 90 -25.90 -53.10 11.53
CA SER A 90 -25.92 -54.55 11.72
C SER A 90 -26.17 -55.29 10.42
N LYS A 91 -25.19 -56.08 9.95
CA LYS A 91 -25.33 -56.91 8.74
C LYS A 91 -26.45 -57.94 8.87
N GLN A 92 -26.63 -58.51 10.07
CA GLN A 92 -27.68 -59.48 10.37
C GLN A 92 -29.07 -58.83 10.28
N ARG A 93 -29.29 -57.70 10.99
CA ARG A 93 -30.60 -57.01 10.98
C ARG A 93 -30.91 -56.46 9.59
N PHE A 94 -29.89 -55.95 8.89
CA PHE A 94 -30.04 -55.42 7.54
C PHE A 94 -30.45 -56.51 6.54
N SER A 95 -29.74 -57.65 6.54
CA SER A 95 -30.05 -58.77 5.65
C SER A 95 -31.46 -59.33 5.91
N HIS A 96 -31.82 -59.55 7.17
CA HIS A 96 -33.15 -60.03 7.54
C HIS A 96 -34.27 -59.08 7.07
N ARG A 97 -34.02 -57.77 7.04
CA ARG A 97 -34.99 -56.78 6.54
C ARG A 97 -35.04 -56.71 5.02
N LEU A 98 -33.91 -56.94 4.34
CA LEU A 98 -33.83 -56.96 2.88
C LEU A 98 -34.58 -58.15 2.28
N ASP A 99 -34.68 -59.26 3.02
CA ASP A 99 -35.41 -60.47 2.63
C ASP A 99 -36.93 -60.41 2.94
N ALA A 100 -37.41 -59.34 3.59
CA ALA A 100 -38.83 -59.14 3.90
C ALA A 100 -39.64 -58.62 2.67
N PRO A 101 -40.96 -58.91 2.56
CA PRO A 101 -41.77 -58.48 1.42
C PRO A 101 -41.77 -56.97 1.17
N THR A 102 -41.64 -56.55 -0.10
CA THR A 102 -41.42 -55.17 -0.54
C THR A 102 -42.51 -54.18 -0.09
N GLU A 103 -43.75 -54.65 0.09
CA GLU A 103 -44.92 -53.90 0.58
C GLU A 103 -44.79 -53.45 2.05
N THR A 104 -43.77 -53.91 2.78
CA THR A 104 -43.58 -53.65 4.22
C THR A 104 -42.31 -52.85 4.56
N CYS A 105 -41.59 -52.34 3.55
CA CYS A 105 -40.32 -51.62 3.74
C CYS A 105 -40.56 -50.15 4.15
N PRO A 106 -40.19 -49.70 5.37
CA PRO A 106 -40.46 -48.35 5.83
C PRO A 106 -39.52 -47.30 5.18
N LEU A 107 -39.93 -46.03 5.18
CA LEU A 107 -39.23 -44.94 4.47
C LEU A 107 -37.78 -44.72 4.97
N ASP A 108 -37.52 -44.93 6.25
CA ASP A 108 -36.19 -44.83 6.85
C ASP A 108 -35.20 -45.86 6.27
N TRP A 109 -35.65 -47.07 5.95
CA TRP A 109 -34.84 -48.09 5.27
C TRP A 109 -34.50 -47.72 3.83
N LYS A 110 -35.45 -47.14 3.10
CA LYS A 110 -35.19 -46.63 1.75
C LYS A 110 -34.20 -45.46 1.78
N LEU A 111 -34.28 -44.62 2.80
CA LEU A 111 -33.34 -43.53 3.03
C LEU A 111 -31.94 -44.07 3.35
N LEU A 112 -31.83 -45.09 4.22
CA LEU A 112 -30.55 -45.74 4.51
C LEU A 112 -29.92 -46.36 3.26
N LEU A 113 -30.70 -47.08 2.44
CA LEU A 113 -30.23 -47.63 1.16
C LEU A 113 -29.76 -46.53 0.19
N LEU A 114 -30.47 -45.40 0.14
CA LEU A 114 -30.09 -44.25 -0.69
C LEU A 114 -28.76 -43.65 -0.22
N CYS A 115 -28.58 -43.50 1.10
CA CYS A 115 -27.35 -43.01 1.69
C CYS A 115 -26.19 -44.03 1.60
N MET A 116 -26.47 -45.34 1.62
CA MET A 116 -25.49 -46.39 1.31
C MET A 116 -25.01 -46.28 -0.15
N LYS A 117 -25.92 -45.98 -1.08
CA LYS A 117 -25.55 -45.69 -2.48
C LYS A 117 -24.69 -44.42 -2.55
N LEU A 118 -25.10 -43.37 -1.84
CA LEU A 118 -24.39 -42.08 -1.80
C LEU A 118 -22.96 -42.22 -1.28
N ILE A 119 -22.75 -42.85 -0.11
CA ILE A 119 -21.42 -42.96 0.47
C ILE A 119 -20.47 -43.83 -0.37
N ASN A 120 -21.00 -44.78 -1.15
CA ASN A 120 -20.23 -45.60 -2.09
C ASN A 120 -20.05 -44.96 -3.48
N TRP A 121 -20.55 -43.74 -3.68
CA TRP A 121 -20.38 -43.01 -4.92
C TRP A 121 -18.90 -42.80 -5.24
N LEU A 122 -18.51 -43.02 -6.50
CA LEU A 122 -17.17 -42.77 -7.00
C LEU A 122 -17.18 -41.48 -7.84
N PRO A 123 -16.18 -40.61 -7.69
CA PRO A 123 -16.13 -39.36 -8.44
C PRO A 123 -15.99 -39.56 -9.94
N ASP A 124 -17.05 -39.26 -10.69
CA ASP A 124 -17.10 -39.19 -12.16
C ASP A 124 -17.50 -37.79 -12.68
N ALA A 125 -18.05 -36.94 -11.82
CA ALA A 125 -18.59 -35.62 -12.12
C ALA A 125 -17.72 -34.48 -11.59
N SER A 126 -17.84 -33.29 -12.20
CA SER A 126 -17.13 -32.07 -11.77
C SER A 126 -17.59 -31.51 -10.42
N SER A 127 -18.70 -32.00 -9.84
CA SER A 127 -19.28 -31.49 -8.59
C SER A 127 -19.79 -32.60 -7.67
N PRO A 128 -19.43 -32.59 -6.36
CA PRO A 128 -19.97 -33.55 -5.40
C PRO A 128 -21.43 -33.34 -4.97
N GLN A 129 -22.11 -32.26 -5.37
CA GLN A 129 -23.54 -32.04 -5.10
C GLN A 129 -24.37 -32.71 -6.21
N THR A 130 -24.17 -34.02 -6.34
CA THR A 130 -24.81 -34.83 -7.38
C THR A 130 -26.33 -34.86 -7.21
N PRO A 131 -27.09 -35.22 -8.26
CA PRO A 131 -28.52 -35.49 -8.12
C PRO A 131 -28.84 -36.49 -7.01
N LEU A 132 -27.98 -37.51 -6.81
CA LEU A 132 -28.09 -38.48 -5.72
C LEU A 132 -27.91 -37.83 -4.34
N TYR A 133 -26.93 -36.95 -4.16
CA TYR A 133 -26.74 -36.19 -2.92
C TYR A 133 -27.94 -35.30 -2.60
N ARG A 134 -28.44 -34.55 -3.60
CA ARG A 134 -29.63 -33.69 -3.44
C ARG A 134 -30.87 -34.50 -3.11
N ALA A 135 -31.05 -35.65 -3.76
CA ALA A 135 -32.13 -36.60 -3.47
C ALA A 135 -32.03 -37.11 -2.03
N ALA A 136 -30.83 -37.47 -1.55
CA ALA A 136 -30.62 -37.94 -0.19
C ALA A 136 -30.89 -36.85 0.87
N LYS A 137 -30.41 -35.61 0.68
CA LYS A 137 -30.68 -34.50 1.62
C LYS A 137 -32.15 -34.14 1.66
N ARG A 138 -32.82 -34.08 0.50
CA ARG A 138 -34.25 -33.81 0.40
C ARG A 138 -35.06 -34.91 1.07
N PHE A 139 -34.77 -36.17 0.75
CA PHE A 139 -35.50 -37.31 1.32
C PHE A 139 -35.26 -37.46 2.82
N PHE A 140 -34.05 -37.17 3.30
CA PHE A 140 -33.75 -37.09 4.74
C PHE A 140 -34.67 -36.08 5.45
N LEU A 141 -34.83 -34.87 4.89
CA LEU A 141 -35.72 -33.86 5.43
C LEU A 141 -37.20 -34.28 5.37
N GLU A 142 -37.65 -34.87 4.26
CA GLU A 142 -39.03 -35.36 4.10
C GLU A 142 -39.35 -36.44 5.15
N VAL A 143 -38.45 -37.42 5.36
CA VAL A 143 -38.60 -38.46 6.41
C VAL A 143 -38.66 -37.85 7.81
N GLN A 144 -37.88 -36.80 8.08
CA GLN A 144 -37.95 -36.06 9.35
C GLN A 144 -39.28 -35.31 9.53
N LEU A 145 -39.78 -34.67 8.47
CA LEU A 145 -41.06 -33.95 8.47
C LEU A 145 -42.25 -34.89 8.67
N SER A 146 -42.15 -36.14 8.19
CA SER A 146 -43.12 -37.20 8.46
C SER A 146 -43.10 -37.71 9.91
N GLY A 147 -42.22 -37.16 10.76
CA GLY A 147 -42.12 -37.51 12.18
C GLY A 147 -41.41 -38.83 12.47
N VAL A 148 -40.73 -39.42 11.48
CA VAL A 148 -39.99 -40.68 11.66
C VAL A 148 -38.70 -40.40 12.44
N VAL A 149 -38.66 -40.87 13.68
CA VAL A 149 -37.50 -40.78 14.57
C VAL A 149 -36.96 -42.18 14.85
N SER A 150 -35.89 -42.60 14.16
CA SER A 150 -35.36 -43.96 14.27
C SER A 150 -33.83 -44.03 14.17
N LEU A 151 -33.25 -45.12 14.69
CA LEU A 151 -31.82 -45.41 14.61
C LEU A 151 -31.32 -45.43 13.15
N VAL A 152 -32.17 -45.91 12.24
CA VAL A 152 -31.90 -46.04 10.80
C VAL A 152 -31.76 -44.67 10.14
N VAL A 153 -32.59 -43.69 10.52
CA VAL A 153 -32.47 -42.30 10.04
C VAL A 153 -31.16 -41.67 10.53
N LEU A 154 -30.75 -41.93 11.78
CA LEU A 154 -29.47 -41.46 12.30
C LEU A 154 -28.27 -42.08 11.58
N GLN A 155 -28.31 -43.39 11.30
CA GLN A 155 -27.29 -44.06 10.48
C GLN A 155 -27.20 -43.40 9.09
N ALA A 156 -28.34 -43.11 8.44
CA ALA A 156 -28.37 -42.42 7.16
C ALA A 156 -27.80 -40.99 7.24
N ALA A 157 -28.07 -40.26 8.32
CA ALA A 157 -27.51 -38.92 8.56
C ALA A 157 -25.99 -38.96 8.72
N ILE A 158 -25.46 -39.95 9.45
CA ILE A 158 -24.02 -40.16 9.63
C ILE A 158 -23.35 -40.43 8.28
N LEU A 159 -23.95 -41.25 7.41
CA LEU A 159 -23.43 -41.49 6.06
C LEU A 159 -23.42 -40.22 5.21
N ILE A 160 -24.44 -39.35 5.32
CA ILE A 160 -24.46 -38.04 4.66
C ILE A 160 -23.30 -37.16 5.17
N ALA A 161 -23.09 -37.10 6.49
CA ALA A 161 -22.01 -36.30 7.08
C ALA A 161 -20.62 -36.76 6.62
N PHE A 162 -20.38 -38.08 6.56
CA PHE A 162 -19.13 -38.63 6.02
C PHE A 162 -18.96 -38.37 4.52
N TYR A 163 -20.04 -38.41 3.74
CA TYR A 163 -20.00 -38.05 2.32
C TYR A 163 -19.61 -36.58 2.14
N GLU A 164 -20.28 -35.68 2.86
CA GLU A 164 -19.98 -34.24 2.83
C GLU A 164 -18.53 -33.97 3.24
N LEU A 165 -18.03 -34.63 4.29
CA LEU A 165 -16.63 -34.52 4.72
C LEU A 165 -15.66 -35.04 3.65
N GLY A 166 -15.90 -36.23 3.12
CA GLY A 166 -15.02 -36.88 2.14
C GLY A 166 -14.96 -36.17 0.80
N HIS A 167 -16.05 -35.50 0.40
CA HIS A 167 -16.10 -34.74 -0.85
C HIS A 167 -15.88 -33.24 -0.69
N GLY A 168 -15.43 -32.79 0.49
CA GLY A 168 -15.02 -31.41 0.74
C GLY A 168 -16.17 -30.41 0.97
N ILE A 169 -17.40 -30.86 1.23
CA ILE A 169 -18.55 -29.99 1.50
C ILE A 169 -18.53 -29.52 2.97
N PHE A 170 -17.43 -28.93 3.43
CA PHE A 170 -17.12 -28.74 4.86
C PHE A 170 -18.16 -27.93 5.67
N PRO A 171 -18.70 -26.79 5.19
CA PRO A 171 -19.72 -26.06 5.95
C PRO A 171 -20.99 -26.90 6.19
N LEU A 172 -21.42 -27.68 5.18
CA LEU A 172 -22.57 -28.58 5.33
C LEU A 172 -22.23 -29.79 6.18
N ALA A 173 -21.01 -30.34 6.07
CA ALA A 173 -20.55 -31.44 6.92
C ALA A 173 -20.65 -31.08 8.40
N TYR A 174 -20.20 -29.89 8.80
CA TYR A 174 -20.31 -29.41 10.20
C TYR A 174 -21.78 -29.33 10.66
N ILE A 175 -22.65 -28.73 9.84
CA ILE A 175 -24.09 -28.63 10.14
C ILE A 175 -24.71 -30.03 10.26
N SER A 176 -24.39 -30.94 9.34
CA SER A 176 -24.88 -32.32 9.36
C SER A 176 -24.38 -33.08 10.59
N VAL A 177 -23.14 -32.89 11.03
CA VAL A 177 -22.63 -33.45 12.30
C VAL A 177 -23.44 -32.90 13.47
N GLY A 178 -23.68 -31.59 13.54
CA GLY A 178 -24.53 -30.99 14.57
C GLY A 178 -25.96 -31.54 14.57
N ILE A 179 -26.54 -31.83 13.40
CA ILE A 179 -27.84 -32.51 13.27
C ILE A 179 -27.75 -33.94 13.82
N CYS A 180 -26.73 -34.71 13.45
CA CYS A 180 -26.52 -36.08 13.93
C CYS A 180 -26.39 -36.13 15.45
N VAL A 181 -25.65 -35.19 16.05
CA VAL A 181 -25.47 -35.06 17.51
C VAL A 181 -26.82 -34.84 18.20
N ARG A 182 -27.60 -33.86 17.72
CA ARG A 182 -28.93 -33.54 18.30
C ARG A 182 -29.92 -34.67 18.10
N TYR A 183 -29.88 -35.35 16.96
CA TYR A 183 -30.74 -36.49 16.66
C TYR A 183 -30.40 -37.70 17.53
N GLY A 184 -29.10 -37.98 17.74
CA GLY A 184 -28.64 -38.99 18.69
C GLY A 184 -29.06 -38.69 20.14
N ALA A 185 -29.00 -37.42 20.55
CA ALA A 185 -29.51 -36.98 21.85
C ALA A 185 -31.04 -37.20 21.97
N ALA A 186 -31.82 -36.91 20.92
CA ALA A 186 -33.25 -37.17 20.90
C ALA A 186 -33.60 -38.66 21.01
N LEU A 187 -32.77 -39.54 20.41
CA LEU A 187 -32.86 -41.00 20.55
C LEU A 187 -32.27 -41.53 21.86
N SER A 188 -31.75 -40.66 22.74
CA SER A 188 -31.06 -41.04 23.97
C SER A 188 -29.87 -42.00 23.76
N ILE A 189 -29.17 -41.88 22.62
CA ILE A 189 -28.00 -42.69 22.29
C ILE A 189 -26.86 -42.36 23.25
N LYS A 190 -26.35 -43.39 23.94
CA LYS A 190 -25.25 -43.30 24.89
C LYS A 190 -24.38 -44.56 24.79
N PRO A 191 -23.07 -44.46 25.08
CA PRO A 191 -22.22 -45.64 25.13
C PRO A 191 -22.62 -46.49 26.33
N ARG A 192 -22.53 -47.82 26.18
CA ARG A 192 -22.74 -48.73 27.31
C ARG A 192 -21.73 -48.44 28.42
N SER A 193 -22.14 -48.59 29.67
CA SER A 193 -21.27 -48.47 30.85
C SER A 193 -21.40 -49.68 31.77
N THR A 194 -20.38 -49.93 32.58
CA THR A 194 -20.40 -51.00 33.61
C THR A 194 -21.56 -50.84 34.61
N THR A 195 -22.03 -49.62 34.85
CA THR A 195 -23.20 -49.31 35.70
C THR A 195 -24.55 -49.65 35.05
N SER A 196 -24.62 -49.63 33.71
CA SER A 196 -25.81 -49.98 32.92
C SER A 196 -25.90 -51.47 32.55
N ALA A 197 -24.80 -52.23 32.70
CA ALA A 197 -24.70 -53.63 32.27
C ALA A 197 -25.48 -54.64 33.15
N ASN A 198 -25.94 -54.24 34.33
CA ASN A 198 -26.69 -55.10 35.25
C ASN A 198 -28.19 -55.27 34.90
N THR A 199 -28.70 -54.53 33.92
CA THR A 199 -30.03 -54.75 33.34
C THR A 199 -29.91 -55.66 32.13
N LEU A 200 -30.36 -56.91 32.24
CA LEU A 200 -30.53 -57.84 31.11
C LEU A 200 -31.43 -57.18 30.07
N ARG A 201 -30.84 -56.65 29.00
CA ARG A 201 -31.57 -56.30 27.77
C ARG A 201 -31.56 -57.51 26.86
N GLU A 202 -32.75 -57.91 26.38
CA GLU A 202 -32.95 -59.13 25.58
C GLU A 202 -32.32 -59.05 24.17
N ASP A 203 -31.89 -57.88 23.69
CA ASP A 203 -31.32 -57.67 22.35
C ASP A 203 -29.93 -57.01 22.38
N TRP A 204 -28.89 -57.84 22.51
CA TRP A 204 -27.49 -57.43 22.46
C TRP A 204 -27.13 -56.68 21.16
N VAL A 205 -27.72 -57.07 20.02
CA VAL A 205 -27.39 -56.49 18.72
C VAL A 205 -27.80 -55.02 18.68
N THR A 206 -28.99 -54.69 19.20
CA THR A 206 -29.44 -53.28 19.28
C THR A 206 -28.55 -52.44 20.19
N ASP A 207 -28.14 -52.97 21.35
CA ASP A 207 -27.30 -52.24 22.29
C ASP A 207 -25.88 -51.99 21.75
N GLU A 208 -25.30 -52.98 21.04
CA GLU A 208 -24.01 -52.82 20.36
C GLU A 208 -24.11 -51.85 19.18
N GLU A 209 -25.23 -51.86 18.42
CA GLU A 209 -25.47 -50.89 17.35
C GLU A 209 -25.48 -49.44 17.87
N GLN A 210 -26.18 -49.17 18.97
CA GLN A 210 -26.20 -47.85 19.61
C GLN A 210 -24.81 -47.45 20.11
N THR A 211 -24.04 -48.40 20.66
CA THR A 211 -22.67 -48.16 21.10
C THR A 211 -21.79 -47.72 19.94
N ARG A 212 -21.85 -48.44 18.81
CA ARG A 212 -21.05 -48.14 17.62
C ARG A 212 -21.43 -46.82 16.97
N ILE A 213 -22.73 -46.49 16.94
CA ILE A 213 -23.23 -45.20 16.47
C ILE A 213 -22.70 -44.06 17.35
N TRP A 214 -22.71 -44.22 18.68
CA TRP A 214 -22.17 -43.20 19.58
C TRP A 214 -20.68 -42.94 19.32
N TRP A 215 -19.88 -44.00 19.15
CA TRP A 215 -18.46 -43.87 18.81
C TRP A 215 -18.23 -43.19 17.46
N ALA A 216 -19.06 -43.48 16.45
CA ALA A 216 -18.99 -42.81 15.16
C ALA A 216 -19.36 -41.31 15.23
N LEU A 217 -20.35 -40.95 16.06
CA LEU A 217 -20.71 -39.55 16.32
C LEU A 217 -19.58 -38.80 17.02
N LEU A 218 -18.97 -39.41 18.04
CA LEU A 218 -17.81 -38.83 18.73
C LEU A 218 -16.65 -38.60 17.77
N LEU A 219 -16.35 -39.60 16.92
CA LEU A 219 -15.31 -39.47 15.90
C LEU A 219 -15.60 -38.30 14.94
N LEU A 220 -16.82 -38.19 14.41
CA LEU A 220 -17.21 -37.09 13.52
C LEU A 220 -17.09 -35.71 14.18
N ASP A 221 -17.53 -35.58 15.43
CA ASP A 221 -17.45 -34.33 16.20
C ASP A 221 -16.00 -33.93 16.47
N ARG A 222 -15.15 -34.86 16.92
CA ARG A 222 -13.72 -34.60 17.15
C ARG A 222 -12.97 -34.30 15.86
N PHE A 223 -13.27 -35.05 14.80
CA PHE A 223 -12.57 -34.90 13.53
C PHE A 223 -12.94 -33.60 12.80
N THR A 224 -14.19 -33.15 12.87
CA THR A 224 -14.56 -31.83 12.35
C THR A 224 -13.84 -30.69 13.08
N CYS A 225 -13.62 -30.82 14.39
CA CYS A 225 -12.84 -29.87 15.16
C CYS A 225 -11.33 -29.87 14.79
N LEU A 226 -10.75 -31.01 14.37
CA LEU A 226 -9.40 -31.02 13.79
C LEU A 226 -9.31 -30.20 12.50
N THR A 227 -10.40 -30.17 11.70
CA THR A 227 -10.43 -29.38 10.45
C THR A 227 -10.67 -27.88 10.70
N GLN A 228 -11.25 -27.51 11.86
CA GLN A 228 -11.50 -26.14 12.28
C GLN A 228 -11.35 -26.00 13.81
N PRO A 229 -10.13 -25.73 14.33
CA PRO A 229 -9.81 -25.77 15.77
C PRO A 229 -10.55 -24.76 16.65
N THR A 230 -11.30 -23.82 16.07
CA THR A 230 -12.09 -22.81 16.79
C THR A 230 -13.51 -23.28 17.12
N GLN A 231 -13.93 -24.44 16.60
CA GLN A 231 -15.29 -24.97 16.77
C GLN A 231 -15.44 -25.75 18.09
N SER A 232 -16.52 -25.47 18.83
CA SER A 232 -16.78 -26.13 20.11
C SER A 232 -17.11 -27.62 19.96
N LEU A 233 -16.56 -28.45 20.86
CA LEU A 233 -16.87 -29.87 20.99
C LEU A 233 -18.35 -30.07 21.38
N SER A 234 -19.15 -30.68 20.51
CA SER A 234 -20.61 -30.79 20.70
C SER A 234 -21.05 -32.01 21.51
N ILE A 235 -20.22 -33.06 21.56
CA ILE A 235 -20.45 -34.30 22.33
C ILE A 235 -19.50 -34.34 23.53
N GLN A 236 -20.01 -34.77 24.69
CA GLN A 236 -19.16 -35.03 25.85
C GLN A 236 -18.22 -36.22 25.62
N GLY A 237 -16.96 -36.09 26.03
CA GLY A 237 -15.96 -37.14 25.90
C GLY A 237 -16.32 -38.44 26.65
N PRO A 238 -15.72 -39.58 26.27
CA PRO A 238 -15.95 -40.87 26.89
C PRO A 238 -15.36 -40.94 28.31
N LYS A 239 -16.04 -41.66 29.20
CA LYS A 239 -15.57 -41.93 30.57
C LYS A 239 -14.88 -43.28 30.66
N SER A 240 -14.10 -43.49 31.72
CA SER A 240 -13.33 -44.71 31.99
C SER A 240 -14.21 -45.97 32.04
N GLU A 241 -15.44 -45.86 32.52
CA GLU A 241 -16.42 -46.96 32.63
C GLU A 241 -17.18 -47.30 31.33
N HIS A 242 -17.02 -46.50 30.27
CA HIS A 242 -17.69 -46.75 29.00
C HIS A 242 -17.04 -47.94 28.26
N PHE A 243 -17.87 -48.79 27.66
CA PHE A 243 -17.42 -49.91 26.85
C PHE A 243 -16.94 -49.46 25.48
N LEU A 244 -15.84 -50.07 25.03
CA LEU A 244 -15.38 -50.00 23.65
C LEU A 244 -16.19 -51.00 22.79
N PRO A 245 -16.24 -50.82 21.46
CA PRO A 245 -16.96 -51.73 20.56
C PRO A 245 -16.48 -53.18 20.67
N SER A 246 -17.39 -54.13 20.44
CA SER A 246 -17.11 -55.57 20.46
C SER A 246 -16.27 -56.04 19.27
N ASP A 247 -15.97 -57.34 19.19
CA ASP A 247 -15.36 -57.94 18.00
C ASP A 247 -16.22 -57.75 16.74
N ASP A 248 -15.57 -57.30 15.65
CA ASP A 248 -16.23 -56.96 14.38
C ASP A 248 -16.81 -58.20 13.69
N LYS A 249 -16.16 -59.37 13.82
CA LYS A 249 -16.70 -60.63 13.28
C LYS A 249 -17.90 -61.08 14.10
N LEU A 250 -17.79 -61.05 15.43
CA LEU A 250 -18.90 -61.36 16.32
C LEU A 250 -20.11 -60.45 16.05
N TRP A 251 -19.86 -59.15 15.85
CA TRP A 251 -20.86 -58.18 15.42
C TRP A 251 -21.54 -58.56 14.10
N ASP A 252 -20.77 -58.89 13.07
CA ASP A 252 -21.30 -59.28 11.75
C ASP A 252 -22.16 -60.56 11.80
N TYR A 253 -21.85 -61.49 12.71
CA TYR A 253 -22.64 -62.70 12.94
C TYR A 253 -23.80 -62.51 13.93
N GLY A 254 -23.92 -61.34 14.58
CA GLY A 254 -24.92 -61.10 15.62
C GLY A 254 -24.70 -61.91 16.90
N ALA A 255 -23.45 -62.23 17.22
CA ALA A 255 -23.05 -63.02 18.37
C ALA A 255 -22.32 -62.17 19.42
N SER A 256 -22.51 -62.45 20.71
CA SER A 256 -21.82 -61.75 21.80
C SER A 256 -20.87 -62.68 22.56
N ASP A 257 -19.68 -62.19 22.93
CA ASP A 257 -18.81 -62.84 23.91
C ASP A 257 -18.58 -61.90 25.11
N PRO A 258 -19.30 -62.09 26.23
CA PRO A 258 -19.15 -61.27 27.43
C PRO A 258 -17.73 -61.29 28.02
N SER A 259 -16.94 -62.35 27.77
CA SER A 259 -15.58 -62.48 28.31
C SER A 259 -14.56 -61.55 27.63
N GLN A 260 -14.92 -60.98 26.48
CA GLN A 260 -14.06 -60.10 25.69
C GLN A 260 -14.45 -58.60 25.80
N GLN A 261 -15.39 -58.26 26.69
CA GLN A 261 -15.81 -56.87 26.89
C GLN A 261 -14.69 -56.04 27.53
N THR A 262 -14.44 -54.88 26.95
CA THR A 262 -13.36 -53.97 27.32
C THR A 262 -13.90 -52.56 27.48
N THR A 263 -13.32 -51.81 28.41
CA THR A 263 -13.70 -50.43 28.72
C THR A 263 -12.62 -49.47 28.30
N VAL A 264 -12.90 -48.17 28.31
CA VAL A 264 -11.91 -47.12 28.06
C VAL A 264 -10.73 -47.19 29.06
N ALA A 265 -10.96 -47.67 30.29
CA ALA A 265 -9.91 -47.89 31.28
C ALA A 265 -9.08 -49.17 31.05
N SER A 266 -9.53 -50.08 30.19
CA SER A 266 -8.83 -51.32 29.91
C SER A 266 -7.54 -51.03 29.11
N PRO A 267 -6.40 -51.65 29.44
CA PRO A 267 -5.17 -51.45 28.69
C PRO A 267 -5.34 -51.95 27.25
N GLY A 268 -4.97 -51.11 26.28
CA GLY A 268 -5.04 -51.44 24.87
C GLY A 268 -4.11 -52.59 24.49
N LYS A 269 -4.62 -53.58 23.76
CA LYS A 269 -3.82 -54.61 23.10
C LYS A 269 -4.08 -54.58 21.60
N LEU A 270 -3.06 -54.62 20.75
CA LEU A 270 -3.25 -54.58 19.29
C LEU A 270 -3.80 -55.88 18.67
N GLN A 271 -4.06 -56.88 19.50
CA GLN A 271 -4.86 -58.06 19.14
C GLN A 271 -6.35 -57.77 18.97
N HIS A 272 -6.78 -56.54 19.19
CA HIS A 272 -8.18 -56.14 19.10
C HIS A 272 -8.66 -55.82 17.66
N PRO A 273 -9.99 -55.87 17.42
CA PRO A 273 -10.66 -55.62 16.13
C PRO A 273 -10.49 -54.18 15.60
N ARG A 274 -10.85 -53.93 14.33
CA ARG A 274 -10.62 -52.65 13.66
C ARG A 274 -11.40 -51.50 14.29
N PHE A 275 -12.72 -51.67 14.45
CA PHE A 275 -13.57 -50.59 14.96
C PHE A 275 -13.30 -50.30 16.44
N PHE A 276 -12.84 -51.30 17.20
CA PHE A 276 -12.29 -51.12 18.53
C PHE A 276 -11.09 -50.17 18.53
N LEU A 277 -10.13 -50.38 17.63
CA LEU A 277 -8.92 -49.54 17.53
C LEU A 277 -9.26 -48.12 17.10
N VAL A 278 -10.27 -47.94 16.23
CA VAL A 278 -10.80 -46.62 15.86
C VAL A 278 -11.38 -45.90 17.08
N ALA A 279 -12.20 -46.58 17.88
CA ALA A 279 -12.74 -46.01 19.11
C ALA A 279 -11.63 -45.64 20.10
N GLN A 280 -10.61 -46.50 20.25
CA GLN A 280 -9.47 -46.25 21.10
C GLN A 280 -8.65 -45.03 20.64
N ALA A 281 -8.37 -44.91 19.34
CA ALA A 281 -7.69 -43.72 18.80
C ALA A 281 -8.54 -42.45 18.99
N THR A 282 -9.87 -42.56 18.89
CA THR A 282 -10.79 -41.45 19.13
C THR A 282 -10.75 -40.98 20.59
N VAL A 283 -10.52 -41.89 21.57
CA VAL A 283 -10.29 -41.50 22.98
C VAL A 283 -9.04 -40.64 23.12
N LEU A 284 -7.94 -41.01 22.44
CA LEU A 284 -6.70 -40.24 22.49
C LEU A 284 -6.89 -38.86 21.84
N LEU A 285 -7.57 -38.80 20.70
CA LEU A 285 -7.93 -37.54 20.05
C LEU A 285 -8.80 -36.64 20.95
N ASP A 286 -9.80 -37.21 21.62
CA ASP A 286 -10.64 -36.49 22.58
C ASP A 286 -9.82 -35.92 23.74
N ARG A 287 -8.84 -36.67 24.28
CA ARG A 287 -7.95 -36.18 25.33
C ARG A 287 -7.05 -35.04 24.88
N VAL A 288 -6.53 -35.10 23.65
CA VAL A 288 -5.75 -34.01 23.05
C VAL A 288 -6.63 -32.77 22.91
N LEU A 289 -7.76 -32.88 22.19
CA LEU A 289 -8.62 -31.73 21.91
C LEU A 289 -9.22 -31.09 23.17
N ASN A 290 -9.60 -31.86 24.19
CA ASN A 290 -10.10 -31.27 25.45
C ASN A 290 -9.06 -30.39 26.18
N ARG A 291 -7.77 -30.56 25.86
CA ARG A 291 -6.64 -29.89 26.52
C ARG A 291 -5.97 -28.84 25.64
N THR A 292 -6.04 -28.98 24.31
CA THR A 292 -5.46 -28.03 23.34
C THR A 292 -6.47 -27.09 22.69
N HIS A 293 -7.78 -27.33 22.85
CA HIS A 293 -8.80 -26.46 22.29
C HIS A 293 -8.92 -25.14 23.10
N PRO A 294 -9.15 -23.96 22.46
CA PRO A 294 -9.20 -22.64 23.13
C PRO A 294 -10.24 -22.52 24.26
N ASN A 295 -11.32 -23.30 24.17
CA ASN A 295 -12.38 -23.41 25.20
C ASN A 295 -12.23 -24.65 26.10
N GLY A 296 -11.04 -25.27 26.13
CA GLY A 296 -10.70 -26.42 26.98
C GLY A 296 -10.88 -26.09 28.46
N LYS A 297 -11.28 -27.09 29.25
CA LYS A 297 -11.64 -26.89 30.68
C LYS A 297 -10.45 -26.95 31.64
N GLU A 298 -9.28 -27.41 31.17
CA GLU A 298 -8.12 -27.69 32.01
C GLU A 298 -6.81 -27.27 31.29
N SER A 299 -5.91 -26.58 32.01
CA SER A 299 -4.55 -26.28 31.54
C SER A 299 -3.69 -27.54 31.59
N MET A 300 -2.96 -27.84 30.51
CA MET A 300 -2.12 -29.03 30.41
C MET A 300 -0.75 -28.81 31.09
N SER A 301 -0.30 -29.78 31.91
CA SER A 301 1.09 -29.82 32.39
C SER A 301 2.00 -30.42 31.32
N GLU A 302 3.28 -30.01 31.27
CA GLU A 302 4.26 -30.56 30.32
C GLU A 302 4.42 -32.09 30.47
N GLU A 303 4.28 -32.62 31.70
CA GLU A 303 4.38 -34.05 31.99
C GLU A 303 3.19 -34.84 31.42
N ASP A 304 1.98 -34.29 31.50
CA ASP A 304 0.77 -34.89 30.91
C ASP A 304 0.81 -34.90 29.38
N MET A 305 1.38 -33.86 28.78
CA MET A 305 1.58 -33.75 27.33
C MET A 305 2.53 -34.84 26.83
N LEU A 306 3.71 -34.95 27.45
CA LEU A 306 4.73 -35.94 27.10
C LEU A 306 4.22 -37.38 27.29
N HIS A 307 3.43 -37.62 28.35
CA HIS A 307 2.81 -38.93 28.56
C HIS A 307 1.81 -39.30 27.47
N LEU A 308 1.01 -38.33 27.01
CA LEU A 308 0.02 -38.53 25.95
C LEU A 308 0.71 -38.76 24.59
N GLU A 309 1.76 -38.00 24.29
CA GLU A 309 2.62 -38.17 23.12
C GLU A 309 3.22 -39.57 23.04
N HIS A 310 3.95 -40.00 24.09
CA HIS A 310 4.55 -41.34 24.14
C HIS A 310 3.49 -42.46 24.05
N THR A 311 2.29 -42.23 24.59
CA THR A 311 1.18 -43.19 24.47
C THR A 311 0.73 -43.32 23.01
N ILE A 312 0.60 -42.20 22.29
CA ILE A 312 0.20 -42.21 20.88
C ILE A 312 1.28 -42.88 20.01
N GLU A 313 2.55 -42.55 20.23
CA GLU A 313 3.69 -43.13 19.50
C GLU A 313 3.83 -44.64 19.73
N ALA A 314 3.67 -45.10 20.98
CA ALA A 314 3.72 -46.52 21.30
C ALA A 314 2.61 -47.31 20.58
N VAL A 315 1.42 -46.73 20.44
CA VAL A 315 0.32 -47.34 19.69
C VAL A 315 0.64 -47.36 18.19
N LEU A 316 1.16 -46.26 17.62
CA LEU A 316 1.57 -46.19 16.21
C LEU A 316 2.64 -47.23 15.86
N GLU A 317 3.70 -47.32 16.67
CA GLU A 317 4.79 -48.28 16.45
C GLU A 317 4.31 -49.73 16.57
N SER A 318 3.42 -50.01 17.53
CA SER A 318 2.85 -51.34 17.63
C SER A 318 1.99 -51.69 16.43
N ILE A 319 1.23 -50.73 15.86
CA ILE A 319 0.45 -50.97 14.62
C ILE A 319 1.42 -51.28 13.48
N ARG A 320 2.54 -50.54 13.39
CA ARG A 320 3.56 -50.71 12.36
C ARG A 320 4.21 -52.11 12.40
N VAL A 321 4.53 -52.61 13.60
CA VAL A 321 5.15 -53.93 13.78
C VAL A 321 4.16 -55.09 13.52
N GLU A 322 2.90 -54.94 13.93
CA GLU A 322 1.91 -56.03 13.89
C GLU A 322 1.15 -56.15 12.55
N CYS A 323 1.08 -55.10 11.73
CA CYS A 323 0.31 -55.12 10.47
C CYS A 323 0.88 -56.13 9.42
N PRO A 324 2.21 -56.16 9.15
CA PRO A 324 2.79 -57.08 8.17
C PRO A 324 2.69 -58.56 8.59
N THR A 325 2.82 -58.84 9.90
CA THR A 325 2.79 -60.21 10.45
C THR A 325 1.41 -60.85 10.42
N ARG A 326 0.35 -60.07 10.21
CA ARG A 326 -1.04 -60.56 10.16
C ARG A 326 -1.61 -60.67 8.74
N HIS A 327 -0.79 -60.50 7.70
CA HIS A 327 -1.20 -60.48 6.29
C HIS A 327 -2.30 -59.43 6.02
N LEU A 328 -2.30 -58.36 6.80
CA LEU A 328 -3.19 -57.22 6.65
C LEU A 328 -2.54 -56.17 5.74
N PHE A 329 -1.94 -56.63 4.63
CA PHE A 329 -1.34 -55.76 3.63
C PHE A 329 -2.44 -54.99 2.90
N GLY A 330 -2.24 -53.67 2.72
CA GLY A 330 -3.19 -52.78 2.05
C GLY A 330 -4.34 -52.30 2.96
N VAL A 331 -4.39 -50.99 3.19
CA VAL A 331 -5.51 -50.21 3.77
C VAL A 331 -5.89 -50.54 5.23
N PHE A 332 -5.41 -51.63 5.85
CA PHE A 332 -5.70 -51.93 7.26
C PHE A 332 -5.05 -50.91 8.20
N GLY A 333 -5.87 -50.27 9.05
CA GLY A 333 -5.39 -49.35 10.08
C GLY A 333 -5.05 -47.95 9.56
N CYS A 334 -5.34 -47.65 8.29
CA CYS A 334 -5.21 -46.29 7.76
C CYS A 334 -6.08 -45.32 8.55
N GLU A 335 -7.26 -45.78 9.00
CA GLU A 335 -8.20 -45.06 9.83
C GLU A 335 -7.63 -44.69 11.21
N VAL A 336 -7.03 -45.68 11.89
CA VAL A 336 -6.45 -45.53 13.23
C VAL A 336 -5.21 -44.65 13.16
N LYS A 337 -4.32 -44.90 12.20
CA LYS A 337 -3.12 -44.09 11.97
C LYS A 337 -3.48 -42.64 11.67
N ALA A 338 -4.52 -42.39 10.87
CA ALA A 338 -4.97 -41.02 10.61
C ALA A 338 -5.37 -40.29 11.90
N ILE A 339 -6.19 -40.93 12.74
CA ILE A 339 -6.67 -40.32 13.99
C ILE A 339 -5.50 -40.04 14.96
N LEU A 340 -4.58 -41.00 15.12
CA LEU A 340 -3.41 -40.87 16.00
C LEU A 340 -2.42 -39.81 15.51
N LEU A 341 -2.10 -39.80 14.22
CA LEU A 341 -1.24 -38.77 13.62
C LEU A 341 -1.89 -37.39 13.72
N GLY A 342 -3.20 -37.27 13.50
CA GLY A 342 -3.94 -36.02 13.72
C GLY A 342 -3.91 -35.56 15.18
N SER A 343 -3.88 -36.51 16.13
CA SER A 343 -3.74 -36.21 17.56
C SER A 343 -2.36 -35.64 17.88
N LEU A 344 -1.28 -36.21 17.32
CA LEU A 344 0.08 -35.66 17.50
C LEU A 344 0.22 -34.26 16.90
N ILE A 345 -0.37 -34.02 15.72
CA ILE A 345 -0.35 -32.68 15.12
C ILE A 345 -1.06 -31.68 16.02
N ALA A 346 -2.27 -32.00 16.50
CA ALA A 346 -3.04 -31.11 17.36
C ALA A 346 -2.45 -30.91 18.76
N LEU A 347 -1.58 -31.82 19.22
CA LEU A 347 -0.86 -31.68 20.49
C LEU A 347 0.22 -30.59 20.44
N HIS A 348 0.76 -30.31 19.24
CA HIS A 348 1.94 -29.46 19.03
C HIS A 348 1.65 -28.18 18.22
N ASP A 349 0.39 -27.88 17.86
CA ASP A 349 0.03 -26.77 16.93
C ASP A 349 -0.14 -25.39 17.61
N GLU A 350 0.26 -25.20 18.88
CA GLU A 350 0.31 -23.87 19.52
C GLU A 350 1.69 -23.21 19.33
N ASP A 351 1.85 -22.39 18.28
CA ASP A 351 2.88 -21.35 18.04
C ASP A 351 4.37 -21.59 18.40
N ASP A 352 4.75 -22.78 18.87
CA ASP A 352 6.08 -23.10 19.41
C ASP A 352 6.55 -24.48 18.94
N PHE A 353 6.57 -24.68 17.62
CA PHE A 353 7.25 -25.81 16.98
C PHE A 353 8.79 -25.70 17.03
N SER A 354 9.33 -24.87 17.93
CA SER A 354 10.75 -24.59 18.02
C SER A 354 11.51 -25.61 18.86
N ASN A 355 10.85 -26.33 19.77
CA ASN A 355 11.57 -27.04 20.84
C ASN A 355 11.39 -28.56 20.95
N LEU A 356 10.43 -29.23 20.30
CA LEU A 356 10.41 -30.71 20.29
C LEU A 356 9.98 -31.33 18.96
N VAL A 357 10.82 -32.28 18.54
CA VAL A 357 10.74 -33.16 17.36
C VAL A 357 11.06 -32.50 16.00
N THR A 358 12.27 -31.96 15.94
CA THR A 358 13.07 -31.92 14.71
C THR A 358 13.02 -33.28 13.99
N LEU A 359 12.50 -33.29 12.75
CA LEU A 359 12.48 -34.41 11.79
C LEU A 359 11.58 -35.64 12.08
N GLU A 360 11.28 -36.06 13.30
CA GLU A 360 10.68 -37.41 13.51
C GLU A 360 9.20 -37.55 13.11
N ILE A 361 8.29 -36.62 13.42
CA ILE A 361 6.87 -36.72 12.98
C ILE A 361 6.75 -36.72 11.44
N PRO A 362 7.40 -35.79 10.70
CA PRO A 362 7.46 -35.86 9.24
C PRO A 362 8.10 -37.14 8.70
N LEU A 363 9.14 -37.67 9.37
CA LEU A 363 9.77 -38.94 8.99
C LEU A 363 8.85 -40.14 9.23
N LEU A 364 8.14 -40.17 10.36
CA LEU A 364 7.17 -41.19 10.71
C LEU A 364 6.05 -41.22 9.66
N MET A 365 5.43 -40.07 9.38
CA MET A 365 4.41 -39.94 8.33
C MET A 365 4.92 -40.38 6.94
N ARG A 366 6.15 -40.00 6.59
CA ARG A 366 6.79 -40.41 5.33
C ARG A 366 7.03 -41.91 5.29
N SER A 367 7.48 -42.51 6.39
CA SER A 367 7.71 -43.95 6.50
C SER A 367 6.41 -44.75 6.44
N GLU A 368 5.33 -44.23 7.03
CA GLU A 368 4.01 -44.83 7.00
C GLU A 368 3.40 -44.78 5.59
N LEU A 369 3.57 -43.67 4.87
CA LEU A 369 3.16 -43.57 3.47
C LEU A 369 4.05 -44.39 2.52
N ALA A 370 5.35 -44.48 2.77
CA ALA A 370 6.27 -45.32 1.99
C ALA A 370 6.02 -46.82 2.21
N ALA A 371 5.50 -47.21 3.38
CA ALA A 371 5.07 -48.57 3.67
C ALA A 371 3.75 -48.96 2.97
N ILE A 372 3.00 -47.99 2.44
CA ILE A 372 1.91 -48.21 1.50
C ILE A 372 2.56 -48.54 0.14
N SER A 373 2.98 -49.80 -0.03
CA SER A 373 3.51 -50.33 -1.28
C SER A 373 2.49 -50.11 -2.42
N TRP A 374 2.85 -49.25 -3.38
CA TRP A 374 2.04 -49.00 -4.58
C TRP A 374 1.93 -50.26 -5.45
N GLU A 375 2.91 -51.14 -5.39
CA GLU A 375 2.95 -52.39 -6.17
C GLU A 375 1.95 -53.42 -5.64
N ASP A 376 1.71 -53.49 -4.33
CA ASP A 376 0.68 -54.38 -3.74
C ASP A 376 -0.74 -53.83 -3.94
N THR A 377 -0.88 -52.51 -4.03
CA THR A 377 -2.15 -51.81 -4.31
C THR A 377 -2.68 -52.12 -5.72
N LEU A 378 -1.79 -52.52 -6.64
CA LEU A 378 -2.07 -52.84 -8.04
C LEU A 378 -2.28 -54.34 -8.32
N GLN A 379 -1.90 -55.25 -7.41
CA GLN A 379 -2.04 -56.70 -7.63
C GLN A 379 -3.44 -57.24 -7.29
N ASP A 380 -4.21 -56.56 -6.43
CA ASP A 380 -5.57 -56.96 -6.08
C ASP A 380 -6.60 -56.26 -6.98
N ASN A 381 -6.98 -56.98 -8.04
CA ASN A 381 -7.56 -56.48 -9.29
C ASN A 381 -8.96 -55.83 -9.22
N GLU A 382 -9.50 -55.35 -8.09
CA GLU A 382 -10.76 -54.55 -8.13
C GLU A 382 -11.18 -53.76 -6.86
N ILE A 383 -10.51 -53.83 -5.69
CA ILE A 383 -10.99 -53.15 -4.46
C ILE A 383 -9.87 -52.64 -3.54
N SER A 384 -9.13 -51.59 -3.94
CA SER A 384 -8.02 -51.06 -3.14
C SER A 384 -8.25 -49.64 -2.58
N TYR A 385 -8.52 -48.63 -3.40
CA TYR A 385 -8.74 -47.25 -2.92
C TYR A 385 -10.16 -46.97 -2.37
N ASP A 386 -11.16 -47.77 -2.77
CA ASP A 386 -12.55 -47.58 -2.33
C ASP A 386 -12.75 -47.70 -0.82
N ARG A 387 -11.85 -48.45 -0.17
CA ARG A 387 -11.84 -48.74 1.26
C ARG A 387 -11.22 -47.63 2.11
N TRP A 388 -10.65 -46.59 1.48
CA TRP A 388 -10.05 -45.48 2.22
C TRP A 388 -11.15 -44.65 2.90
N PRO A 389 -11.02 -44.37 4.21
CA PRO A 389 -11.94 -43.47 4.89
C PRO A 389 -11.67 -42.01 4.49
N PRO A 390 -12.68 -41.12 4.57
CA PRO A 390 -12.51 -39.71 4.20
C PRO A 390 -11.51 -38.96 5.08
N PHE A 391 -11.32 -39.41 6.32
CA PHE A 391 -10.39 -38.80 7.26
C PHE A 391 -8.91 -39.11 6.98
N ALA A 392 -8.59 -40.19 6.24
CA ALA A 392 -7.21 -40.43 5.79
C ALA A 392 -6.70 -39.30 4.90
N VAL A 393 -7.58 -38.73 4.07
CA VAL A 393 -7.25 -37.69 3.11
C VAL A 393 -6.78 -36.40 3.78
N HIS A 394 -7.48 -35.97 4.84
CA HIS A 394 -7.12 -34.76 5.57
C HIS A 394 -5.78 -34.91 6.30
N ILE A 395 -5.44 -36.11 6.78
CA ILE A 395 -4.16 -36.33 7.48
C ILE A 395 -2.98 -36.35 6.52
N ILE A 396 -3.15 -36.90 5.31
CA ILE A 396 -2.14 -36.80 4.25
C ILE A 396 -1.87 -35.33 3.90
N TYR A 397 -2.93 -34.52 3.85
CA TYR A 397 -2.82 -33.07 3.68
C TYR A 397 -2.07 -32.40 4.83
N GLN A 398 -2.48 -32.63 6.09
CA GLN A 398 -1.83 -32.01 7.25
C GLN A 398 -0.35 -32.41 7.37
N ALA A 399 -0.01 -33.64 6.97
CA ALA A 399 1.37 -34.10 6.92
C ALA A 399 2.20 -33.38 5.84
N ALA A 400 1.64 -33.21 4.63
CA ALA A 400 2.28 -32.44 3.57
C ALA A 400 2.52 -30.98 4.00
N VAL A 401 1.52 -30.38 4.64
CA VAL A 401 1.58 -29.07 5.28
C VAL A 401 2.72 -28.97 6.30
N SER A 402 2.85 -29.94 7.19
CA SER A 402 3.90 -29.97 8.21
C SER A 402 5.31 -30.16 7.61
N ILE A 403 5.43 -30.89 6.49
CA ILE A 403 6.69 -31.00 5.73
C ILE A 403 7.07 -29.66 5.10
N VAL A 404 6.11 -28.95 4.50
CA VAL A 404 6.35 -27.60 3.95
C VAL A 404 6.82 -26.65 5.05
N LYS A 405 6.17 -26.68 6.23
CA LYS A 405 6.56 -25.88 7.39
C LYS A 405 7.99 -26.22 7.87
N SER A 406 8.29 -27.49 8.09
CA SER A 406 9.56 -27.94 8.68
C SER A 406 10.77 -27.88 7.73
N LYS A 407 10.53 -27.82 6.41
CA LYS A 407 11.58 -27.75 5.38
C LYS A 407 11.61 -26.43 4.63
N ARG A 408 10.92 -25.40 5.13
CA ARG A 408 10.83 -24.07 4.52
C ARG A 408 12.21 -23.48 4.16
N ASP A 409 13.20 -23.70 5.03
CA ASP A 409 14.57 -23.17 4.87
C ASP A 409 15.50 -24.07 4.05
N ALA A 410 15.08 -25.31 3.73
CA ALA A 410 15.89 -26.29 2.99
C ALA A 410 15.85 -26.08 1.45
N GLY A 411 15.08 -25.10 0.98
CA GLY A 411 14.96 -24.75 -0.43
C GLY A 411 13.90 -25.56 -1.20
N TYR A 412 13.47 -24.99 -2.33
CA TYR A 412 12.37 -25.48 -3.16
C TYR A 412 12.51 -26.95 -3.59
N GLU A 413 13.70 -27.36 -4.05
CA GLU A 413 13.95 -28.71 -4.55
C GLU A 413 13.88 -29.76 -3.44
N ALA A 414 14.39 -29.45 -2.25
CA ALA A 414 14.34 -30.34 -1.10
C ALA A 414 12.89 -30.56 -0.61
N VAL A 415 12.07 -29.51 -0.63
CA VAL A 415 10.65 -29.58 -0.29
C VAL A 415 9.88 -30.40 -1.33
N GLN A 416 10.14 -30.19 -2.63
CA GLN A 416 9.49 -30.98 -3.69
C GLN A 416 9.78 -32.48 -3.55
N LEU A 417 11.04 -32.87 -3.33
CA LEU A 417 11.41 -34.28 -3.12
C LEU A 417 10.75 -34.87 -1.86
N CYS A 418 10.48 -34.07 -0.83
CA CYS A 418 9.81 -34.51 0.38
C CYS A 418 8.30 -34.68 0.22
N LEU A 419 7.67 -33.91 -0.67
CA LEU A 419 6.23 -33.93 -0.90
C LEU A 419 5.76 -34.96 -1.91
N GLN A 420 6.64 -35.50 -2.77
CA GLN A 420 6.27 -36.46 -3.80
C GLN A 420 5.40 -37.64 -3.28
N PRO A 421 5.75 -38.34 -2.18
CA PRO A 421 4.92 -39.44 -1.69
C PRO A 421 3.51 -39.01 -1.25
N PHE A 422 3.36 -37.79 -0.74
CA PHE A 422 2.07 -37.24 -0.29
C PHE A 422 1.21 -36.80 -1.47
N LYS A 423 1.83 -36.24 -2.52
CA LYS A 423 1.14 -35.90 -3.77
C LYS A 423 0.58 -37.16 -4.45
N SER A 424 1.39 -38.21 -4.58
CA SER A 424 0.93 -39.49 -5.12
C SER A 424 -0.20 -40.12 -4.28
N ALA A 425 -0.16 -39.98 -2.95
CA ALA A 425 -1.23 -40.46 -2.10
C ALA A 425 -2.55 -39.67 -2.25
N LEU A 426 -2.48 -38.35 -2.44
CA LEU A 426 -3.67 -37.53 -2.74
C LEU A 426 -4.25 -37.85 -4.14
N GLU A 427 -3.40 -38.11 -5.13
CA GLU A 427 -3.82 -38.54 -6.49
C GLU A 427 -4.53 -39.89 -6.52
N ILE A 428 -4.27 -40.75 -5.54
CA ILE A 428 -4.97 -42.02 -5.41
C ILE A 428 -6.24 -41.84 -4.58
N ALA A 429 -6.20 -40.99 -3.56
CA ALA A 429 -7.37 -40.65 -2.75
C ALA A 429 -8.46 -39.92 -3.56
N GLU A 430 -8.12 -39.12 -4.57
CA GLU A 430 -9.13 -38.42 -5.41
C GLU A 430 -10.04 -39.36 -6.19
N ARG A 431 -9.60 -40.59 -6.47
CA ARG A 431 -10.42 -41.63 -7.10
C ARG A 431 -11.59 -42.07 -6.22
N ARG A 432 -11.57 -41.72 -4.93
CA ARG A 432 -12.63 -42.00 -3.96
C ARG A 432 -13.24 -40.73 -3.37
N TRP A 433 -12.43 -39.73 -3.04
CA TRP A 433 -12.80 -38.57 -2.24
C TRP A 433 -12.37 -37.27 -2.92
N LEU A 434 -13.33 -36.44 -3.34
CA LEU A 434 -13.03 -35.17 -4.02
C LEU A 434 -12.33 -34.13 -3.13
N SER A 435 -12.37 -34.28 -1.81
CA SER A 435 -11.55 -33.45 -0.92
C SER A 435 -10.04 -33.59 -1.21
N ALA A 436 -9.61 -34.75 -1.73
CA ALA A 436 -8.23 -34.98 -2.11
C ALA A 436 -7.78 -34.09 -3.27
N VAL A 437 -8.67 -33.76 -4.22
CA VAL A 437 -8.38 -32.85 -5.35
C VAL A 437 -8.07 -31.45 -4.82
N LEU A 438 -8.87 -30.97 -3.85
CA LEU A 438 -8.67 -29.66 -3.22
C LEU A 438 -7.34 -29.60 -2.46
N TYR A 439 -7.01 -30.69 -1.76
CA TYR A 439 -5.77 -30.82 -1.03
C TYR A 439 -4.54 -31.02 -1.95
N HIS A 440 -4.69 -31.70 -3.08
CA HIS A 440 -3.65 -31.87 -4.10
C HIS A 440 -3.34 -30.52 -4.76
N LEU A 441 -4.36 -29.77 -5.18
CA LEU A 441 -4.25 -28.40 -5.67
C LEU A 441 -3.55 -27.50 -4.65
N PHE A 442 -3.94 -27.57 -3.38
CA PHE A 442 -3.29 -26.82 -2.32
C PHE A 442 -1.82 -27.24 -2.11
N SER A 443 -1.51 -28.53 -2.12
CA SER A 443 -0.13 -29.03 -2.04
C SER A 443 0.73 -28.55 -3.21
N ASN A 444 0.13 -28.40 -4.40
CA ASN A 444 0.80 -27.86 -5.58
C ASN A 444 0.99 -26.34 -5.48
N LEU A 445 -0.01 -25.60 -5.00
CA LEU A 445 0.07 -24.17 -4.69
C LEU A 445 1.18 -23.89 -3.66
N CYS A 446 1.24 -24.65 -2.56
CA CYS A 446 2.30 -24.62 -1.55
C CYS A 446 3.71 -24.89 -2.08
N THR A 447 3.81 -25.41 -3.31
CA THR A 447 5.06 -25.65 -4.01
C THR A 447 5.22 -24.80 -5.27
N LEU A 448 4.52 -23.67 -5.37
CA LEU A 448 4.82 -22.71 -6.42
C LEU A 448 6.09 -21.92 -6.06
N PRO A 449 6.97 -21.60 -7.04
CA PRO A 449 8.15 -20.76 -6.80
C PRO A 449 7.82 -19.39 -6.19
N THR A 450 6.60 -18.90 -6.42
CA THR A 450 6.02 -17.70 -5.78
C THR A 450 5.83 -17.82 -4.28
N ILE A 451 5.67 -19.04 -3.75
CA ILE A 451 5.58 -19.32 -2.30
C ILE A 451 6.97 -19.53 -1.68
N PHE A 452 7.94 -19.99 -2.47
CA PHE A 452 9.36 -20.10 -2.09
C PHE A 452 10.21 -18.88 -2.47
N GLY A 453 9.59 -17.78 -2.91
CA GLY A 453 10.29 -16.54 -3.19
C GLY A 453 11.37 -16.68 -4.26
N HIS A 454 11.02 -17.12 -5.48
CA HIS A 454 11.70 -16.60 -6.67
C HIS A 454 11.08 -15.26 -7.06
N HIS A 455 11.34 -14.25 -6.22
CA HIS A 455 11.54 -12.90 -6.75
C HIS A 455 12.88 -12.93 -7.51
N PRO A 456 13.01 -12.28 -8.68
CA PRO A 456 14.32 -11.95 -9.18
C PRO A 456 15.04 -11.21 -8.05
N SER A 457 16.13 -11.79 -7.59
CA SER A 457 16.96 -11.25 -6.54
C SER A 457 17.63 -9.95 -7.02
N HIS A 458 16.89 -8.86 -6.96
CA HIS A 458 17.39 -7.72 -6.21
C HIS A 458 16.83 -7.82 -4.79
N LYS A 459 17.61 -8.47 -3.92
CA LYS A 459 17.64 -8.06 -2.52
C LYS A 459 18.12 -6.61 -2.50
N MET A 460 17.19 -5.67 -2.50
CA MET A 460 17.24 -4.67 -1.45
C MET A 460 16.06 -5.00 -0.54
N SER A 461 16.28 -5.03 0.77
CA SER A 461 15.17 -4.82 1.71
C SER A 461 14.34 -3.66 1.19
N ASP A 462 13.01 -3.69 1.29
CA ASP A 462 12.22 -2.47 1.08
C ASP A 462 12.65 -1.45 2.14
N GLY A 463 13.71 -0.69 1.82
CA GLY A 463 14.50 0.08 2.79
C GLY A 463 13.67 1.19 3.43
N TYR A 464 12.53 1.52 2.80
CA TYR A 464 11.49 2.38 3.33
C TYR A 464 10.83 1.86 4.61
N ARG A 465 11.08 0.60 5.00
CA ARG A 465 10.58 0.02 6.25
C ARG A 465 11.46 0.27 7.47
N ASN A 466 12.69 0.74 7.24
CA ASN A 466 13.65 0.92 8.32
C ASN A 466 13.22 2.09 9.20
N ILE A 467 12.91 1.79 10.46
CA ILE A 467 12.51 2.81 11.43
C ILE A 467 13.70 3.75 11.67
N PRO A 468 13.50 5.08 11.71
CA PRO A 468 14.56 6.03 11.99
C PRO A 468 15.29 5.69 13.29
N ALA A 469 16.62 5.76 13.29
CA ALA A 469 17.45 5.36 14.42
C ALA A 469 17.14 6.11 15.74
N GLY A 470 16.52 7.30 15.64
CA GLY A 470 16.09 8.12 16.79
C GLY A 470 14.74 7.73 17.39
N ALA A 471 14.05 6.71 16.87
CA ALA A 471 12.74 6.31 17.38
C ALA A 471 12.80 5.85 18.85
N GLN A 472 11.95 6.43 19.68
CA GLN A 472 11.83 6.12 21.11
C GLN A 472 10.94 4.90 21.35
N VAL A 473 10.00 4.64 20.45
CA VAL A 473 9.09 3.49 20.49
C VAL A 473 9.08 2.86 19.11
N GLU A 474 9.37 1.56 19.05
CA GLU A 474 9.37 0.83 17.79
C GLU A 474 7.92 0.56 17.34
N PRO A 475 7.50 1.08 16.18
CA PRO A 475 6.18 0.79 15.62
C PRO A 475 6.12 -0.65 15.12
N LYS A 476 4.99 -1.33 15.34
CA LYS A 476 4.79 -2.71 14.92
C LYS A 476 4.31 -2.76 13.47
N PRO A 477 4.95 -3.55 12.59
CA PRO A 477 4.42 -3.78 11.25
C PRO A 477 2.96 -4.24 11.31
N PHE A 478 2.13 -3.67 10.45
CA PHE A 478 0.71 -3.96 10.37
C PHE A 478 0.39 -4.51 8.98
N GLN A 479 -0.50 -5.49 8.93
CA GLN A 479 -1.04 -6.01 7.68
C GLN A 479 -2.55 -5.90 7.76
N ILE A 480 -3.15 -5.28 6.75
CA ILE A 480 -4.59 -5.18 6.63
C ILE A 480 -5.11 -6.58 6.34
N SER A 481 -5.98 -7.08 7.21
CA SER A 481 -6.60 -8.40 7.08
C SER A 481 -7.99 -8.32 7.69
N ILE A 482 -8.98 -8.01 6.85
CA ILE A 482 -10.38 -7.95 7.25
C ILE A 482 -10.93 -9.38 7.29
N PRO A 483 -11.61 -9.80 8.39
CA PRO A 483 -12.24 -11.12 8.45
C PRO A 483 -13.23 -11.33 7.31
N GLU A 484 -13.17 -12.49 6.65
CA GLU A 484 -14.06 -12.87 5.55
C GLU A 484 -15.55 -12.70 5.91
N GLU A 485 -15.90 -12.95 7.18
CA GLU A 485 -17.25 -12.75 7.71
C GLU A 485 -17.74 -11.31 7.51
N LYS A 486 -16.92 -10.29 7.83
CA LYS A 486 -17.27 -8.87 7.63
C LYS A 486 -17.42 -8.51 6.15
N VAL A 487 -16.56 -9.05 5.28
CA VAL A 487 -16.62 -8.83 3.83
C VAL A 487 -17.88 -9.46 3.23
N THR A 488 -18.19 -10.69 3.65
CA THR A 488 -19.40 -11.41 3.24
C THR A 488 -20.65 -10.70 3.75
N GLU A 489 -20.66 -10.25 5.00
CA GLU A 489 -21.75 -9.47 5.59
C GLU A 489 -22.00 -8.18 4.80
N LEU A 490 -20.95 -7.39 4.50
CA LEU A 490 -21.05 -6.20 3.65
C LEU A 490 -21.74 -6.53 2.32
N LYS A 491 -21.28 -7.57 1.60
CA LYS A 491 -21.87 -7.99 0.32
C LYS A 491 -23.35 -8.39 0.46
N GLN A 492 -23.71 -9.10 1.53
CA GLN A 492 -25.10 -9.48 1.79
C GLN A 492 -25.98 -8.26 2.08
N LEU A 493 -25.51 -7.33 2.91
CA LEU A 493 -26.24 -6.12 3.27
C LEU A 493 -26.41 -5.17 2.08
N VAL A 494 -25.40 -5.05 1.20
CA VAL A 494 -25.52 -4.30 -0.07
C VAL A 494 -26.61 -4.93 -0.94
N LYS A 495 -26.59 -6.26 -1.13
CA LYS A 495 -27.60 -6.98 -1.94
C LYS A 495 -29.02 -6.76 -1.42
N LEU A 496 -29.22 -6.93 -0.11
CA LEU A 496 -30.53 -6.80 0.55
C LEU A 496 -30.99 -5.33 0.72
N GLY A 497 -30.05 -4.38 0.74
CA GLY A 497 -30.33 -2.98 0.97
C GLY A 497 -31.32 -2.40 -0.05
N LYS A 498 -32.33 -1.68 0.41
CA LYS A 498 -33.34 -1.07 -0.46
C LYS A 498 -32.84 0.27 -1.00
N VAL A 499 -33.04 0.51 -2.29
CA VAL A 499 -32.92 1.84 -2.89
C VAL A 499 -34.31 2.49 -2.84
N ALA A 500 -34.38 3.76 -2.46
CA ALA A 500 -35.65 4.51 -2.42
C ALA A 500 -36.29 4.55 -3.82
N PRO A 501 -37.64 4.57 -3.96
CA PRO A 501 -38.28 4.73 -5.25
C PRO A 501 -37.87 6.07 -5.89
N PRO A 502 -37.92 6.20 -7.23
CA PRO A 502 -37.68 7.48 -7.88
C PRO A 502 -38.61 8.57 -7.33
N THR A 503 -38.03 9.71 -6.95
CA THR A 503 -38.74 10.92 -6.50
C THR A 503 -38.42 12.07 -7.44
N TYR A 504 -39.09 13.21 -7.26
CA TYR A 504 -38.73 14.42 -7.99
C TYR A 504 -37.26 14.76 -7.77
N GLU A 505 -36.81 14.85 -6.52
CA GLU A 505 -35.45 15.23 -6.11
C GLU A 505 -34.40 14.27 -6.68
N SER A 506 -34.63 12.97 -6.53
CA SER A 506 -33.66 11.92 -6.93
C SER A 506 -33.60 11.67 -8.44
N THR A 507 -34.48 12.28 -9.23
CA THR A 507 -34.48 12.20 -10.70
C THR A 507 -34.00 13.48 -11.38
N GLN A 508 -33.65 14.51 -10.60
CA GLN A 508 -33.10 15.73 -11.17
C GLN A 508 -31.69 15.51 -11.75
N LYS A 509 -31.45 16.07 -12.94
CA LYS A 509 -30.17 15.96 -13.67
C LYS A 509 -29.14 17.00 -13.25
N ASP A 510 -29.60 18.09 -12.64
CA ASP A 510 -28.76 19.16 -12.09
C ASP A 510 -28.22 18.79 -10.70
N HIS A 511 -28.65 17.67 -10.11
CA HIS A 511 -28.14 17.11 -8.86
C HIS A 511 -28.23 18.02 -7.63
N ASN A 512 -29.08 19.06 -7.70
CA ASN A 512 -29.25 20.09 -6.67
C ASN A 512 -29.77 19.60 -5.31
N TYR A 513 -30.14 18.32 -5.19
CA TYR A 513 -30.72 17.72 -3.98
C TYR A 513 -29.93 16.50 -3.48
N GLY A 514 -28.68 16.34 -3.89
CA GLY A 514 -27.82 15.23 -3.50
C GLY A 514 -27.71 14.13 -4.56
N ILE A 515 -27.43 12.90 -4.13
CA ILE A 515 -27.22 11.78 -5.06
C ILE A 515 -28.49 11.36 -5.82
N GLY A 516 -28.33 11.04 -7.10
CA GLY A 516 -29.44 10.60 -7.96
C GLY A 516 -29.82 9.13 -7.72
N HIS A 517 -31.10 8.80 -7.94
CA HIS A 517 -31.62 7.44 -7.86
C HIS A 517 -30.86 6.49 -8.79
N GLN A 518 -30.59 6.95 -10.02
CA GLN A 518 -29.86 6.16 -11.02
C GLN A 518 -28.42 5.89 -10.55
N TRP A 519 -27.72 6.92 -10.09
CA TRP A 519 -26.34 6.78 -9.59
C TRP A 519 -26.25 5.76 -8.44
N LEU A 520 -27.15 5.83 -7.44
CA LEU A 520 -27.13 4.88 -6.32
C LEU A 520 -27.49 3.46 -6.76
N THR A 521 -28.38 3.32 -7.74
CA THR A 521 -28.75 2.02 -8.32
C THR A 521 -27.57 1.39 -9.03
N ASP A 522 -26.85 2.17 -9.84
CA ASP A 522 -25.66 1.71 -10.57
C ASP A 522 -24.49 1.43 -9.61
N ALA A 523 -24.29 2.30 -8.61
CA ALA A 523 -23.28 2.11 -7.58
C ALA A 523 -23.55 0.86 -6.73
N LYS A 524 -24.81 0.59 -6.36
CA LYS A 524 -25.21 -0.66 -5.71
C LYS A 524 -24.88 -1.87 -6.59
N ALA A 525 -25.18 -1.81 -7.89
CA ALA A 525 -24.91 -2.92 -8.81
C ALA A 525 -23.40 -3.19 -8.91
N ALA A 526 -22.58 -2.15 -9.08
CA ALA A 526 -21.13 -2.27 -9.10
C ALA A 526 -20.56 -2.79 -7.76
N TRP A 527 -21.13 -2.37 -6.63
CA TRP A 527 -20.65 -2.79 -5.31
C TRP A 527 -20.94 -4.26 -4.98
N ILE A 528 -21.94 -4.87 -5.64
CA ILE A 528 -22.18 -6.31 -5.54
C ILE A 528 -21.02 -7.13 -6.12
N ASP A 529 -20.40 -6.62 -7.20
CA ASP A 529 -19.29 -7.27 -7.91
C ASP A 529 -17.91 -6.81 -7.42
N PHE A 530 -17.87 -5.79 -6.56
CA PHE A 530 -16.65 -5.24 -5.99
C PHE A 530 -15.86 -6.28 -5.17
N ASP A 531 -14.56 -6.38 -5.45
CA ASP A 531 -13.64 -7.29 -4.77
C ASP A 531 -12.77 -6.58 -3.74
N TRP A 532 -13.18 -6.66 -2.47
CA TRP A 532 -12.39 -6.14 -1.35
C TRP A 532 -11.01 -6.81 -1.23
N HIS A 533 -10.84 -8.08 -1.61
CA HIS A 533 -9.54 -8.73 -1.45
C HIS A 533 -8.50 -8.19 -2.43
N ALA A 534 -8.92 -7.82 -3.64
CA ALA A 534 -8.06 -7.12 -4.58
C ALA A 534 -7.59 -5.77 -4.01
N VAL A 535 -8.51 -5.03 -3.37
CA VAL A 535 -8.21 -3.77 -2.67
C VAL A 535 -7.26 -4.01 -1.50
N GLU A 536 -7.58 -4.94 -0.59
CA GLU A 536 -6.75 -5.28 0.56
C GLU A 536 -5.33 -5.71 0.15
N LYS A 537 -5.20 -6.49 -0.94
CA LYS A 537 -3.89 -6.85 -1.50
C LYS A 537 -3.13 -5.63 -2.01
N HIS A 538 -3.81 -4.71 -2.70
CA HIS A 538 -3.21 -3.47 -3.17
C HIS A 538 -2.76 -2.59 -1.99
N LEU A 539 -3.60 -2.41 -0.96
CA LEU A 539 -3.25 -1.65 0.24
C LEU A 539 -2.02 -2.25 0.94
N ASN A 540 -1.97 -3.58 1.10
CA ASN A 540 -0.82 -4.27 1.69
C ASN A 540 0.47 -4.24 0.84
N SER A 541 0.45 -3.65 -0.37
CA SER A 541 1.67 -3.35 -1.13
C SER A 541 2.42 -2.12 -0.61
N PHE A 542 1.73 -1.29 0.20
CA PHE A 542 2.31 -0.20 0.97
C PHE A 542 2.74 -0.68 2.36
N ASN A 543 3.60 0.10 3.01
CA ASN A 543 4.08 -0.21 4.34
C ASN A 543 3.11 0.35 5.38
N HIS A 544 2.70 -0.48 6.33
CA HIS A 544 1.78 -0.09 7.39
C HIS A 544 2.36 -0.45 8.74
N TRP A 545 2.02 0.36 9.74
CA TRP A 545 2.39 0.13 11.11
C TRP A 545 1.25 0.48 12.06
N THR A 546 1.31 -0.10 13.25
CA THR A 546 0.57 0.37 14.42
C THR A 546 1.53 0.68 15.56
N ILE A 547 1.25 1.74 16.31
CA ILE A 547 2.08 2.15 17.45
C ILE A 547 1.21 2.58 18.63
N PRO A 548 1.55 2.16 19.87
CA PRO A 548 0.89 2.66 21.07
C PRO A 548 1.40 4.07 21.40
N VAL A 549 0.56 5.07 21.12
CA VAL A 549 0.78 6.45 21.53
C VAL A 549 0.30 6.62 22.97
N LYS A 550 1.26 6.78 23.88
CA LYS A 550 1.00 6.98 25.31
C LYS A 550 1.27 8.42 25.69
N ASP A 551 0.28 9.06 26.30
CA ASP A 551 0.42 10.42 26.82
C ASP A 551 -0.34 10.58 28.14
N ALA A 552 -0.34 11.80 28.68
CA ALA A 552 -0.95 12.10 29.98
C ALA A 552 -2.48 11.86 30.04
N LYS A 553 -3.16 11.76 28.90
CA LYS A 553 -4.62 11.59 28.79
C LYS A 553 -5.04 10.19 28.33
N GLY A 554 -4.12 9.26 28.08
CA GLY A 554 -4.46 7.88 27.76
C GLY A 554 -3.46 7.20 26.82
N GLU A 555 -3.87 6.02 26.35
CA GLU A 555 -3.15 5.22 25.37
C GLU A 555 -4.05 5.01 24.14
N PHE A 556 -3.50 5.30 22.95
CA PHE A 556 -4.17 5.14 21.67
C PHE A 556 -3.32 4.25 20.77
N THR A 557 -3.95 3.30 20.09
CA THR A 557 -3.27 2.53 19.03
C THR A 557 -3.47 3.28 17.73
N ILE A 558 -2.40 3.83 17.18
CA ILE A 558 -2.45 4.63 15.95
C ILE A 558 -1.88 3.82 14.80
N HIS A 559 -2.69 3.66 13.77
CA HIS A 559 -2.27 3.14 12.47
C HIS A 559 -1.68 4.27 11.63
N PHE A 560 -0.60 3.97 10.90
CA PHE A 560 -0.07 4.87 9.87
C PHE A 560 0.58 4.09 8.73
N THR A 561 0.62 4.72 7.56
CA THR A 561 1.43 4.29 6.40
C THR A 561 2.48 5.36 6.09
N GLY A 562 3.44 5.08 5.22
CA GLY A 562 4.49 6.04 4.90
C GLY A 562 5.76 5.45 4.31
N LEU A 563 6.79 6.31 4.22
CA LEU A 563 8.12 6.01 3.70
C LEU A 563 9.17 6.56 4.66
N PHE A 564 10.09 5.72 5.12
CA PHE A 564 11.26 6.21 5.85
C PHE A 564 12.48 6.29 4.95
N SER A 565 13.08 7.48 4.86
CA SER A 565 14.40 7.66 4.26
C SER A 565 15.51 6.99 5.08
N ALA A 566 16.59 6.60 4.41
CA ALA A 566 17.84 6.20 5.03
C ALA A 566 18.79 7.39 5.29
N LYS A 567 18.45 8.59 4.81
CA LYS A 567 19.23 9.82 5.07
C LYS A 567 19.05 10.27 6.53
N PRO A 568 20.15 10.51 7.28
CA PRO A 568 20.06 11.02 8.65
C PRO A 568 19.45 12.42 8.77
N ASP A 569 19.52 13.22 7.71
CA ASP A 569 19.04 14.59 7.61
C ASP A 569 17.72 14.72 6.85
N ALA A 570 17.04 13.60 6.54
CA ALA A 570 15.73 13.64 5.89
C ALA A 570 14.70 14.38 6.75
N ILE A 571 13.92 15.25 6.09
CA ILE A 571 12.94 16.11 6.77
C ILE A 571 11.69 15.29 7.08
N PRO A 572 11.26 15.20 8.36
CA PRO A 572 10.04 14.48 8.69
C PRO A 572 8.80 15.28 8.31
N VAL A 573 7.87 14.65 7.62
CA VAL A 573 6.62 15.24 7.16
C VAL A 573 5.45 14.35 7.57
N VAL A 574 4.45 14.94 8.22
CA VAL A 574 3.17 14.29 8.53
C VAL A 574 2.08 14.80 7.60
N LEU A 575 1.38 13.89 6.91
CA LEU A 575 0.28 14.21 6.00
C LEU A 575 -1.06 13.85 6.66
N LEU A 576 -1.93 14.83 6.84
CA LEU A 576 -3.14 14.71 7.65
C LEU A 576 -4.40 14.76 6.79
N HIS A 577 -5.11 13.64 6.76
CA HIS A 577 -6.38 13.49 6.06
C HIS A 577 -7.56 14.13 6.83
N GLY A 578 -8.73 14.17 6.20
CA GLY A 578 -9.98 14.64 6.81
C GLY A 578 -11.13 13.63 6.72
N TRP A 579 -12.36 14.14 6.68
CA TRP A 579 -13.61 13.40 6.49
C TRP A 579 -14.31 13.84 5.19
N PRO A 580 -14.85 12.91 4.38
CA PRO A 580 -14.93 11.46 4.56
C PRO A 580 -13.69 10.72 4.02
N GLY A 581 -12.53 11.36 4.15
CA GLY A 581 -11.23 10.87 3.71
C GLY A 581 -10.56 9.86 4.64
N SER A 582 -9.32 9.47 4.32
CA SER A 582 -8.50 8.56 5.12
C SER A 582 -7.05 8.57 4.61
N PHE A 583 -6.19 7.71 5.18
CA PHE A 583 -4.84 7.50 4.64
C PHE A 583 -4.81 7.13 3.14
N LEU A 584 -5.93 6.64 2.58
CA LEU A 584 -6.06 6.30 1.16
C LEU A 584 -5.77 7.49 0.23
N GLU A 585 -6.10 8.72 0.65
CA GLU A 585 -5.93 9.93 -0.17
C GLU A 585 -4.46 10.17 -0.56
N PHE A 586 -3.52 9.69 0.26
CA PHE A 586 -2.10 9.96 0.07
C PHE A 586 -1.34 8.80 -0.58
N LEU A 587 -2.00 7.69 -0.94
CA LEU A 587 -1.33 6.52 -1.52
C LEU A 587 -0.70 6.84 -2.88
N GLN A 588 -1.33 7.70 -3.70
CA GLN A 588 -0.76 8.13 -4.97
C GLN A 588 0.52 8.96 -4.76
N ILE A 589 0.52 9.88 -3.79
CA ILE A 589 1.73 10.63 -3.40
C ILE A 589 2.85 9.70 -2.95
N ILE A 590 2.53 8.68 -2.14
CA ILE A 590 3.52 7.67 -1.73
C ILE A 590 4.07 6.91 -2.94
N SER A 591 3.22 6.52 -3.89
CA SER A 591 3.65 5.85 -5.12
C SER A 591 4.59 6.72 -5.94
N ILE A 592 4.26 7.99 -6.16
CA ILE A 592 5.10 8.94 -6.90
C ILE A 592 6.48 9.10 -6.23
N LEU A 593 6.52 9.19 -4.89
CA LEU A 593 7.78 9.27 -4.15
C LEU A 593 8.62 7.99 -4.26
N LYS A 594 7.99 6.81 -4.22
CA LYS A 594 8.68 5.53 -4.43
C LYS A 594 9.23 5.38 -5.86
N GLU A 595 8.57 5.99 -6.84
CA GLU A 595 9.03 6.01 -8.24
C GLU A 595 10.19 6.99 -8.45
N ARG A 596 10.18 8.14 -7.78
CA ARG A 596 11.20 9.19 -7.92
C ARG A 596 12.47 8.93 -7.11
N TYR A 597 12.38 8.23 -5.99
CA TYR A 597 13.46 8.10 -5.03
C TYR A 597 13.75 6.63 -4.67
N THR A 598 14.93 6.40 -4.13
CA THR A 598 15.28 5.21 -3.34
C THR A 598 15.32 5.59 -1.85
N PRO A 599 15.33 4.63 -0.91
CA PRO A 599 15.48 4.95 0.52
C PRO A 599 16.67 5.86 0.81
N GLU A 600 17.77 5.69 0.09
CA GLU A 600 19.02 6.46 0.25
C GLU A 600 18.95 7.87 -0.34
N THR A 601 18.07 8.12 -1.31
CA THR A 601 17.96 9.43 -1.98
C THR A 601 16.76 10.24 -1.51
N LEU A 602 15.73 9.59 -0.95
CA LEU A 602 14.50 10.22 -0.47
C LEU A 602 14.84 11.34 0.54
N PRO A 603 14.50 12.61 0.27
CA PRO A 603 14.82 13.73 1.17
C PRO A 603 13.88 13.84 2.39
N TYR A 604 12.85 12.99 2.48
CA TYR A 604 11.80 13.09 3.48
C TYR A 604 11.57 11.78 4.26
N HIS A 605 11.13 11.89 5.51
CA HIS A 605 10.37 10.81 6.14
C HIS A 605 8.88 11.15 6.03
N ILE A 606 8.11 10.34 5.32
CA ILE A 606 6.67 10.56 5.13
C ILE A 606 5.90 9.70 6.11
N VAL A 607 5.03 10.32 6.91
CA VAL A 607 4.13 9.66 7.86
C VAL A 607 2.69 10.06 7.56
N VAL A 608 1.83 9.09 7.29
CA VAL A 608 0.40 9.30 6.99
C VAL A 608 -0.42 8.56 8.06
N PRO A 609 -0.72 9.20 9.20
CA PRO A 609 -1.50 8.58 10.25
C PRO A 609 -2.98 8.51 9.87
N SER A 610 -3.62 7.40 10.23
CA SER A 610 -5.07 7.39 10.39
C SER A 610 -5.40 8.13 11.68
N LEU A 611 -6.18 9.21 11.60
CA LEU A 611 -6.58 9.99 12.77
C LEU A 611 -7.34 9.09 13.77
N PRO A 612 -7.32 9.39 15.10
CA PRO A 612 -8.09 8.63 16.08
C PRO A 612 -9.56 8.50 15.66
N GLY A 613 -10.09 7.27 15.67
CA GLY A 613 -11.43 6.95 15.19
C GLY A 613 -11.61 6.79 13.68
N TYR A 614 -10.50 6.73 12.92
CA TYR A 614 -10.50 6.45 11.49
C TYR A 614 -9.76 5.16 11.16
N ALA A 615 -10.34 4.37 10.26
CA ALA A 615 -9.80 3.13 9.73
C ALA A 615 -9.28 2.19 10.83
N PHE A 616 -7.97 1.95 10.86
CA PHE A 616 -7.35 0.99 11.79
C PHE A 616 -6.84 1.63 13.09
N SER A 617 -7.02 2.93 13.28
CA SER A 617 -6.68 3.61 14.54
C SER A 617 -7.78 3.43 15.59
N SER A 618 -7.39 3.35 16.86
CA SER A 618 -8.33 3.21 17.98
C SER A 618 -9.38 4.33 17.99
N PRO A 619 -10.62 4.05 18.38
CA PRO A 619 -11.65 5.07 18.52
C PRO A 619 -11.31 6.09 19.62
N PRO A 620 -11.89 7.31 19.57
CA PRO A 620 -11.80 8.24 20.69
C PRO A 620 -12.38 7.62 21.98
N PRO A 621 -12.00 8.09 23.18
CA PRO A 621 -12.43 7.50 24.44
C PRO A 621 -13.95 7.51 24.61
N LEU A 622 -14.49 6.43 25.18
CA LEU A 622 -15.93 6.31 25.46
C LEU A 622 -16.37 7.10 26.70
N ASP A 623 -15.43 7.46 27.57
CA ASP A 623 -15.67 8.01 28.91
C ASP A 623 -15.45 9.53 29.00
N ARG A 624 -14.97 10.18 27.92
CA ARG A 624 -14.69 11.63 27.89
C ARG A 624 -14.81 12.22 26.50
N ASN A 625 -14.93 13.56 26.45
CA ASN A 625 -14.85 14.33 25.22
C ASN A 625 -13.45 14.20 24.57
N PHE A 626 -13.41 14.33 23.24
CA PHE A 626 -12.19 14.31 22.43
C PHE A 626 -12.34 15.26 21.23
N ASP A 627 -11.33 16.07 20.94
CA ASP A 627 -11.44 17.14 19.93
C ASP A 627 -10.21 17.25 19.01
N ALA A 628 -10.18 18.23 18.10
CA ALA A 628 -9.07 18.42 17.17
C ALA A 628 -7.73 18.71 17.86
N GLN A 629 -7.73 19.36 19.02
CA GLN A 629 -6.51 19.60 19.81
C GLN A 629 -6.02 18.31 20.45
N ASP A 630 -6.92 17.43 20.88
CA ASP A 630 -6.54 16.08 21.33
C ASP A 630 -5.97 15.22 20.19
N ILE A 631 -6.49 15.35 18.95
CA ILE A 631 -5.86 14.72 17.78
C ILE A 631 -4.45 15.26 17.56
N ALA A 632 -4.28 16.59 17.54
CA ALA A 632 -2.97 17.23 17.35
C ALA A 632 -1.97 16.76 18.41
N ARG A 633 -2.40 16.64 19.67
CA ARG A 633 -1.59 16.08 20.75
C ARG A 633 -1.13 14.64 20.45
N VAL A 634 -2.05 13.76 20.05
CA VAL A 634 -1.74 12.37 19.72
C VAL A 634 -0.78 12.28 18.53
N VAL A 635 -1.02 13.06 17.47
CA VAL A 635 -0.14 13.12 16.28
C VAL A 635 1.25 13.65 16.64
N ASN A 636 1.34 14.69 17.47
CA ASN A 636 2.64 15.20 17.92
C ASN A 636 3.41 14.15 18.73
N THR A 637 2.73 13.43 19.63
CA THR A 637 3.35 12.34 20.39
C THR A 637 3.81 11.20 19.49
N LEU A 638 3.02 10.83 18.47
CA LEU A 638 3.43 9.88 17.42
C LEU A 638 4.75 10.31 16.78
N MET A 639 4.84 11.56 16.29
CA MET A 639 6.05 12.06 15.63
C MET A 639 7.26 12.07 16.57
N ILE A 640 7.08 12.45 17.84
CA ILE A 640 8.14 12.40 18.86
C ILE A 640 8.60 10.95 19.10
N GLN A 641 7.66 10.02 19.24
CA GLN A 641 7.97 8.60 19.48
C GLN A 641 8.70 7.95 18.30
N LEU A 642 8.46 8.42 17.07
CA LEU A 642 9.20 8.02 15.86
C LEU A 642 10.58 8.68 15.74
N GLY A 643 10.98 9.54 16.69
CA GLY A 643 12.29 10.18 16.74
C GLY A 643 12.35 11.59 16.16
N PHE A 644 11.20 12.16 15.77
CA PHE A 644 11.12 13.47 15.12
C PHE A 644 10.87 14.62 16.09
N GLY A 645 11.25 14.46 17.37
CA GLY A 645 11.09 15.50 18.40
C GLY A 645 11.95 16.75 18.16
N ASN A 646 12.94 16.68 17.26
CA ASN A 646 13.76 17.84 16.90
C ASN A 646 13.05 18.76 15.89
N GLY A 647 12.13 18.22 15.09
CA GLY A 647 11.44 18.98 14.05
C GLY A 647 10.68 18.10 13.07
N TYR A 648 9.48 18.54 12.69
CA TYR A 648 8.75 17.99 11.54
C TYR A 648 7.85 19.06 10.89
N VAL A 649 7.44 18.82 9.64
CA VAL A 649 6.49 19.64 8.89
C VAL A 649 5.13 18.94 8.88
N ALA A 650 4.04 19.69 9.06
CA ALA A 650 2.68 19.16 8.94
C ALA A 650 2.02 19.66 7.66
N GLN A 651 1.41 18.74 6.91
CA GLN A 651 0.54 19.04 5.77
C GLN A 651 -0.89 18.61 6.12
N GLY A 652 -1.91 19.40 5.78
CA GLY A 652 -3.29 18.97 6.00
C GLY A 652 -4.36 19.72 5.19
N GLY A 653 -5.36 18.95 4.74
CA GLY A 653 -6.63 19.42 4.18
C GLY A 653 -7.81 19.11 5.12
N ASP A 654 -9.00 19.65 4.87
CA ASP A 654 -10.21 19.41 5.68
C ASP A 654 -9.97 19.48 7.21
N ILE A 655 -10.41 18.49 8.01
CA ILE A 655 -10.14 18.37 9.45
C ILE A 655 -8.63 18.31 9.71
N GLY A 656 -7.86 17.68 8.81
CA GLY A 656 -6.41 17.62 8.86
C GLY A 656 -5.77 19.02 8.85
N SER A 657 -6.36 20.01 8.18
CA SER A 657 -5.84 21.40 8.20
C SER A 657 -6.04 22.06 9.57
N LYS A 658 -7.16 21.74 10.25
CA LYS A 658 -7.39 22.14 11.64
C LYS A 658 -6.38 21.48 12.58
N VAL A 659 -6.12 20.19 12.42
CA VAL A 659 -5.11 19.48 13.20
C VAL A 659 -3.71 20.07 12.95
N ALA A 660 -3.33 20.27 11.69
CA ALA A 660 -2.05 20.88 11.30
C ALA A 660 -1.86 22.28 11.88
N ARG A 661 -2.92 23.10 11.86
CA ARG A 661 -2.92 24.43 12.50
C ARG A 661 -2.68 24.34 14.01
N SER A 662 -3.35 23.42 14.71
CA SER A 662 -3.11 23.19 16.14
C SER A 662 -1.68 22.71 16.42
N LEU A 663 -1.14 21.84 15.56
CA LEU A 663 0.27 21.44 15.62
C LEU A 663 1.21 22.64 15.50
N GLY A 664 1.01 23.47 14.47
CA GLY A 664 1.82 24.65 14.19
C GLY A 664 1.74 25.73 15.27
N ALA A 665 0.55 25.95 15.85
CA ALA A 665 0.35 26.95 16.89
C ALA A 665 0.90 26.50 18.26
N THR A 666 0.69 25.24 18.63
CA THR A 666 0.92 24.78 20.02
C THR A 666 2.25 24.06 20.25
N TYR A 667 2.74 23.25 19.30
CA TYR A 667 3.83 22.31 19.56
C TYR A 667 5.15 22.77 18.93
N LYS A 668 6.20 22.95 19.74
CA LYS A 668 7.52 23.41 19.27
C LYS A 668 8.20 22.46 18.28
N GLU A 669 7.81 21.19 18.31
CA GLU A 669 8.31 20.11 17.45
C GLU A 669 7.81 20.28 16.01
N CYS A 670 6.57 20.74 15.80
CA CYS A 670 6.08 21.14 14.49
C CYS A 670 6.75 22.45 14.07
N LYS A 671 7.55 22.45 13.00
CA LYS A 671 8.35 23.62 12.55
C LYS A 671 7.65 24.47 11.51
N ALA A 672 6.79 23.86 10.71
CA ALA A 672 6.05 24.54 9.65
C ALA A 672 4.77 23.79 9.32
N VAL A 673 3.83 24.50 8.72
CA VAL A 673 2.51 23.99 8.37
C VAL A 673 2.17 24.35 6.92
N HIS A 674 1.89 23.35 6.10
CA HIS A 674 1.28 23.53 4.78
C HIS A 674 -0.19 23.12 4.85
N ILE A 675 -1.09 23.95 4.33
CA ILE A 675 -2.51 23.61 4.25
C ILE A 675 -3.04 23.80 2.83
N ASN A 676 -4.05 23.02 2.47
CA ASN A 676 -4.84 23.23 1.24
C ASN A 676 -6.31 23.59 1.53
N PHE A 677 -6.67 23.76 2.81
CA PHE A 677 -8.03 24.11 3.23
C PHE A 677 -8.01 25.10 4.40
N CYS A 678 -8.70 26.22 4.27
CA CYS A 678 -8.81 27.22 5.33
C CYS A 678 -10.19 27.87 5.34
N ILE A 679 -11.10 27.40 6.19
CA ILE A 679 -12.42 28.02 6.35
C ILE A 679 -12.35 29.19 7.34
N MET A 680 -12.73 30.38 6.88
CA MET A 680 -12.81 31.59 7.70
C MET A 680 -13.80 32.61 7.13
N PRO A 681 -14.40 33.48 7.97
CA PRO A 681 -15.18 34.61 7.49
C PRO A 681 -14.26 35.68 6.88
N GLU A 682 -14.88 36.66 6.22
CA GLU A 682 -14.21 37.88 5.78
C GLU A 682 -13.54 38.60 6.96
N PRO A 683 -12.21 38.83 6.91
CA PRO A 683 -11.52 39.58 7.94
C PRO A 683 -11.82 41.08 7.83
N GLU A 684 -11.77 41.80 8.96
CA GLU A 684 -11.88 43.26 8.93
C GLU A 684 -10.76 43.88 8.06
N GLY A 685 -11.15 44.76 7.14
CA GLY A 685 -10.20 45.39 6.22
C GLY A 685 -9.74 44.50 5.06
N ALA A 686 -10.51 43.46 4.71
CA ALA A 686 -10.31 42.69 3.48
C ALA A 686 -10.12 43.62 2.27
N GLY A 687 -9.02 43.45 1.56
CA GLY A 687 -8.70 44.20 0.35
C GLY A 687 -9.48 43.69 -0.87
N GLU A 688 -9.18 44.24 -2.04
CA GLU A 688 -9.75 43.77 -3.30
C GLU A 688 -9.38 42.31 -3.57
N VAL A 689 -10.33 41.56 -4.14
CA VAL A 689 -10.17 40.16 -4.54
C VAL A 689 -10.20 40.06 -6.06
N THR A 690 -9.40 39.13 -6.60
CA THR A 690 -9.38 38.85 -8.05
C THR A 690 -10.68 38.19 -8.53
N GLU A 691 -10.91 38.12 -9.84
CA GLU A 691 -12.08 37.42 -10.40
C GLU A 691 -12.12 35.93 -9.99
N ALA A 692 -10.97 35.27 -9.98
CA ALA A 692 -10.86 33.87 -9.55
C ALA A 692 -11.21 33.70 -8.06
N GLU A 693 -10.70 34.60 -7.20
CA GLU A 693 -11.02 34.63 -5.78
C GLU A 693 -12.49 34.96 -5.53
N SER A 694 -13.10 35.85 -6.32
CA SER A 694 -14.54 36.14 -6.26
C SER A 694 -15.37 34.90 -6.58
N LYS A 695 -15.02 34.14 -7.63
CA LYS A 695 -15.70 32.86 -7.94
C LYS A 695 -15.52 31.84 -6.83
N GLY A 696 -14.34 31.79 -6.21
CA GLY A 696 -14.06 30.97 -5.04
C GLY A 696 -14.95 31.34 -3.84
N LEU A 697 -15.13 32.64 -3.58
CA LEU A 697 -16.03 33.14 -2.54
C LEU A 697 -17.50 32.84 -2.86
N ASP A 698 -17.93 32.94 -4.12
CA ASP A 698 -19.29 32.55 -4.54
C ASP A 698 -19.54 31.06 -4.25
N ARG A 699 -18.59 30.19 -4.58
CA ARG A 699 -18.64 28.76 -4.23
C ARG A 699 -18.68 28.54 -2.71
N THR A 700 -17.88 29.29 -1.96
CA THR A 700 -17.90 29.25 -0.49
C THR A 700 -19.28 29.62 0.08
N ASN A 701 -19.91 30.66 -0.48
CA ASN A 701 -21.24 31.10 -0.10
C ASN A 701 -22.31 30.07 -0.44
N GLU A 702 -22.23 29.45 -1.63
CA GLU A 702 -23.11 28.37 -2.04
C GLU A 702 -22.96 27.14 -1.12
N PHE A 703 -21.73 26.72 -0.81
CA PHE A 703 -21.48 25.63 0.12
C PHE A 703 -22.03 25.93 1.51
N ASN A 704 -21.84 27.16 2.02
CA ASN A 704 -22.41 27.56 3.31
C ASN A 704 -23.94 27.50 3.31
N ALA A 705 -24.58 27.92 2.22
CA ALA A 705 -26.04 27.94 2.11
C ALA A 705 -26.66 26.55 1.92
N LEU A 706 -26.06 25.69 1.10
CA LEU A 706 -26.65 24.44 0.62
C LEU A 706 -25.88 23.18 1.04
N GLY A 707 -24.57 23.27 1.19
CA GLY A 707 -23.66 22.13 1.38
C GLY A 707 -23.37 21.75 2.84
N THR A 708 -23.77 22.54 3.84
CA THR A 708 -23.35 22.34 5.25
C THR A 708 -24.27 21.47 6.12
N ALA A 709 -25.41 20.99 5.61
CA ALA A 709 -26.38 20.22 6.40
C ALA A 709 -25.76 18.97 7.07
N TYR A 710 -24.83 18.29 6.38
CA TYR A 710 -24.12 17.14 6.94
C TYR A 710 -23.33 17.51 8.20
N ALA A 711 -22.61 18.65 8.17
CA ALA A 711 -21.79 19.13 9.27
C ALA A 711 -22.64 19.54 10.48
N PHE A 712 -23.83 20.12 10.26
CA PHE A 712 -24.80 20.38 11.33
C PHE A 712 -25.29 19.08 11.97
N MET A 713 -25.61 18.06 11.17
CA MET A 713 -26.04 16.75 11.68
C MET A 713 -24.92 16.08 12.48
N HIS A 714 -23.68 16.09 11.97
CA HIS A 714 -22.50 15.57 12.65
C HIS A 714 -22.22 16.30 13.97
N GLY A 715 -22.26 17.63 13.97
CA GLY A 715 -21.91 18.39 15.16
C GLY A 715 -23.00 18.45 16.23
N THR A 716 -24.29 18.31 15.87
CA THR A 716 -25.39 18.43 16.83
C THR A 716 -26.02 17.11 17.26
N LYS A 717 -25.99 16.08 16.40
CA LYS A 717 -26.60 14.75 16.63
C LYS A 717 -25.68 13.61 16.16
N PRO A 718 -24.37 13.59 16.53
CA PRO A 718 -23.40 12.61 16.03
C PRO A 718 -23.81 11.17 16.35
N SER A 719 -24.31 10.92 17.57
CA SER A 719 -24.76 9.57 17.95
C SER A 719 -25.93 9.09 17.08
N THR A 720 -26.91 9.96 16.79
CA THR A 720 -28.07 9.60 15.97
C THR A 720 -27.66 9.27 14.54
N ILE A 721 -26.92 10.16 13.88
CA ILE A 721 -26.50 9.93 12.49
C ILE A 721 -25.51 8.77 12.39
N GLY A 722 -24.63 8.60 13.39
CA GLY A 722 -23.73 7.45 13.52
C GLY A 722 -24.49 6.13 13.50
N LEU A 723 -25.48 5.98 14.40
CA LEU A 723 -26.31 4.78 14.45
C LEU A 723 -27.10 4.56 13.16
N VAL A 724 -27.61 5.62 12.51
CA VAL A 724 -28.36 5.51 11.24
C VAL A 724 -27.48 4.96 10.12
N LEU A 725 -26.29 5.55 9.90
CA LEU A 725 -25.43 5.11 8.80
C LEU A 725 -24.77 3.75 9.06
N SER A 726 -24.62 3.34 10.32
CA SER A 726 -24.21 1.97 10.68
C SER A 726 -25.25 0.91 10.38
N THR A 727 -26.52 1.25 10.10
CA THR A 727 -27.56 0.24 9.82
C THR A 727 -27.51 -0.32 8.40
N SER A 728 -26.92 0.39 7.44
CA SER A 728 -26.93 0.00 6.04
C SER A 728 -25.73 0.57 5.26
N PRO A 729 -24.97 -0.27 4.53
CA PRO A 729 -23.87 0.22 3.70
C PRO A 729 -24.35 1.13 2.57
N LEU A 730 -25.57 0.96 2.07
CA LEU A 730 -26.15 1.86 1.06
C LEU A 730 -26.51 3.23 1.65
N ALA A 731 -26.90 3.29 2.93
CA ALA A 731 -27.11 4.58 3.60
C ALA A 731 -25.76 5.31 3.79
N LEU A 732 -24.72 4.57 4.18
CA LEU A 732 -23.36 5.11 4.28
C LEU A 732 -22.83 5.59 2.93
N LEU A 733 -22.99 4.80 1.86
CA LEU A 733 -22.61 5.18 0.49
C LEU A 733 -23.38 6.39 -0.01
N ALA A 734 -24.68 6.48 0.28
CA ALA A 734 -25.46 7.65 -0.09
C ALA A 734 -24.91 8.93 0.54
N TRP A 735 -24.58 8.86 1.84
CA TRP A 735 -24.09 10.00 2.60
C TRP A 735 -22.67 10.44 2.24
N ILE A 736 -21.76 9.47 2.05
CA ILE A 736 -20.34 9.73 1.73
C ILE A 736 -20.13 9.93 0.23
N GLY A 737 -20.79 9.15 -0.61
CA GLY A 737 -20.67 9.22 -2.07
C GLY A 737 -21.11 10.55 -2.66
N GLU A 738 -22.10 11.21 -2.04
CA GLU A 738 -22.47 12.59 -2.37
C GLU A 738 -21.25 13.53 -2.28
N LYS A 739 -20.42 13.36 -1.26
CA LYS A 739 -19.29 14.25 -0.99
C LYS A 739 -18.16 14.04 -1.99
N PHE A 740 -17.82 12.79 -2.29
CA PHE A 740 -16.85 12.48 -3.35
C PHE A 740 -17.26 13.06 -4.71
N ARG A 741 -18.56 13.08 -5.02
CA ARG A 741 -19.06 13.68 -6.25
C ARG A 741 -19.03 15.21 -6.23
N ASP A 742 -19.58 15.83 -5.18
CA ASP A 742 -19.85 17.27 -5.17
C ASP A 742 -18.63 18.12 -4.76
N TRP A 743 -17.67 17.52 -4.04
CA TRP A 743 -16.51 18.23 -3.50
C TRP A 743 -15.28 18.17 -4.41
N SER A 744 -15.28 17.28 -5.40
CA SER A 744 -14.19 17.13 -6.36
C SER A 744 -14.43 18.03 -7.59
N ASP A 745 -13.36 18.41 -8.28
CA ASP A 745 -13.43 19.03 -9.61
C ASP A 745 -13.99 18.01 -10.62
N GLU A 746 -13.34 16.85 -10.69
CA GLU A 746 -13.81 15.68 -11.42
C GLU A 746 -14.24 14.58 -10.45
N THR A 747 -15.42 14.00 -10.66
CA THR A 747 -15.89 12.91 -9.79
C THR A 747 -14.93 11.72 -9.87
N PRO A 748 -14.38 11.25 -8.72
CA PRO A 748 -13.46 10.13 -8.71
C PRO A 748 -14.11 8.87 -9.30
N PRO A 749 -13.30 7.95 -9.88
CA PRO A 749 -13.81 6.67 -10.34
C PRO A 749 -14.64 5.98 -9.26
N LEU A 750 -15.78 5.41 -9.64
CA LEU A 750 -16.69 4.75 -8.70
C LEU A 750 -15.98 3.69 -7.84
N GLN A 751 -14.98 3.00 -8.40
CA GLN A 751 -14.16 2.03 -7.67
C GLN A 751 -13.42 2.65 -6.48
N GLU A 752 -12.94 3.89 -6.57
CA GLU A 752 -12.27 4.61 -5.48
C GLU A 752 -13.27 5.01 -4.39
N ILE A 753 -14.44 5.50 -4.79
CA ILE A 753 -15.54 5.81 -3.87
C ILE A 753 -15.96 4.55 -3.10
N LEU A 754 -16.18 3.44 -3.80
CA LEU A 754 -16.52 2.16 -3.18
C LEU A 754 -15.39 1.62 -2.29
N THR A 755 -14.14 1.85 -2.64
CA THR A 755 -12.97 1.49 -1.82
C THR A 755 -12.98 2.26 -0.50
N SER A 756 -13.16 3.59 -0.54
CA SER A 756 -13.23 4.43 0.66
C SER A 756 -14.43 4.05 1.55
N VAL A 757 -15.63 3.93 0.96
CA VAL A 757 -16.84 3.59 1.72
C VAL A 757 -16.77 2.18 2.30
N SER A 758 -16.19 1.21 1.57
CA SER A 758 -15.98 -0.15 2.08
C SER A 758 -14.99 -0.15 3.25
N LEU A 759 -13.89 0.61 3.16
CA LEU A 759 -12.97 0.77 4.28
C LEU A 759 -13.70 1.32 5.51
N TYR A 760 -14.50 2.38 5.33
CA TYR A 760 -15.29 2.99 6.40
C TYR A 760 -16.27 2.00 7.04
N TRP A 761 -16.94 1.17 6.24
CA TRP A 761 -17.87 0.15 6.73
C TRP A 761 -17.14 -0.95 7.51
N LEU A 762 -16.10 -1.54 6.93
CA LEU A 762 -15.41 -2.71 7.51
C LEU A 762 -14.66 -2.38 8.81
N THR A 763 -14.35 -1.09 9.00
CA THR A 763 -13.66 -0.55 10.19
C THR A 763 -14.58 0.23 11.14
N ASP A 764 -15.89 0.27 10.89
CA ASP A 764 -16.86 0.99 11.72
C ASP A 764 -16.50 2.49 11.91
N THR A 765 -15.86 3.12 10.92
CA THR A 765 -15.23 4.44 11.02
C THR A 765 -16.22 5.59 11.19
N PHE A 766 -17.37 5.56 10.52
CA PHE A 766 -18.27 6.72 10.47
C PHE A 766 -18.71 7.22 11.87
N PRO A 767 -19.26 6.39 12.78
CA PRO A 767 -19.66 6.86 14.10
C PRO A 767 -18.50 7.35 14.97
N THR A 768 -17.27 6.91 14.69
CA THR A 768 -16.06 7.24 15.46
C THR A 768 -15.24 8.39 14.87
N SER A 769 -15.59 8.92 13.70
CA SER A 769 -14.81 9.95 12.97
C SER A 769 -15.41 11.36 13.05
N ILE A 770 -16.71 11.48 13.32
CA ILE A 770 -17.46 12.75 13.21
C ILE A 770 -17.43 13.62 14.48
N TYR A 771 -16.58 13.30 15.44
CA TYR A 771 -16.56 13.96 16.74
C TYR A 771 -16.07 15.42 16.68
N THR A 772 -15.20 15.76 15.74
CA THR A 772 -14.63 17.12 15.62
C THR A 772 -15.67 18.17 15.20
N TYR A 773 -16.75 17.78 14.52
CA TYR A 773 -17.78 18.69 14.03
C TYR A 773 -18.52 19.44 15.14
N ARG A 774 -18.62 18.87 16.35
CA ARG A 774 -19.33 19.53 17.47
C ARG A 774 -18.64 20.81 17.94
N GLN A 775 -17.33 20.93 17.72
CA GLN A 775 -16.55 22.11 18.11
C GLN A 775 -17.07 23.39 17.45
N ARG A 776 -17.79 23.27 16.32
CA ARG A 776 -18.48 24.39 15.68
C ARG A 776 -19.47 25.09 16.63
N PHE A 777 -20.02 24.36 17.60
CA PHE A 777 -21.05 24.83 18.53
C PHE A 777 -20.51 25.13 19.94
N ASP A 778 -19.20 25.01 20.16
CA ASP A 778 -18.59 25.34 21.45
C ASP A 778 -18.71 26.85 21.75
N SER A 779 -19.03 27.18 23.00
CA SER A 779 -19.15 28.57 23.44
C SER A 779 -17.80 29.28 23.34
N GLY A 780 -17.73 30.38 22.58
CA GLY A 780 -16.48 31.13 22.38
C GLY A 780 -15.61 30.63 21.23
N ASN A 781 -16.13 29.75 20.35
CA ASN A 781 -15.48 29.42 19.09
C ASN A 781 -15.44 30.66 18.17
N VAL A 782 -14.38 31.44 18.32
CA VAL A 782 -13.97 32.49 17.39
C VAL A 782 -13.12 31.82 16.30
N GLY A 783 -13.38 32.13 15.02
CA GLY A 783 -12.72 31.46 13.89
C GLY A 783 -11.19 31.56 13.93
N ALA A 784 -10.50 30.86 13.02
CA ALA A 784 -9.04 30.78 13.02
C ALA A 784 -8.32 32.15 12.94
N ASN A 785 -8.99 33.18 12.43
CA ASN A 785 -8.49 34.55 12.39
C ASN A 785 -8.44 35.23 13.77
N ASP A 786 -9.46 35.00 14.59
CA ASP A 786 -9.71 35.75 15.83
C ASP A 786 -9.30 34.96 17.07
N ASN A 787 -8.91 33.70 16.91
CA ASN A 787 -8.44 32.86 18.01
C ASN A 787 -6.90 32.90 18.12
N PRO A 788 -6.33 33.55 19.15
CA PRO A 788 -4.88 33.62 19.33
C PRO A 788 -4.23 32.24 19.45
N ASP A 789 -4.95 31.26 19.99
CA ASP A 789 -4.46 29.89 20.19
C ASP A 789 -4.30 29.11 18.87
N TRP A 790 -4.83 29.64 17.77
CA TRP A 790 -4.83 29.03 16.43
C TRP A 790 -3.99 29.80 15.41
N LYS A 791 -3.36 30.90 15.85
CA LYS A 791 -2.49 31.71 15.00
C LYS A 791 -1.15 31.01 14.80
N ILE A 792 -0.80 30.74 13.54
CA ILE A 792 0.44 30.05 13.19
C ILE A 792 1.56 31.09 13.09
N ASN A 793 2.40 31.23 14.11
CA ASN A 793 3.55 32.15 14.08
C ASN A 793 4.76 31.59 13.30
N LYS A 794 4.73 30.30 12.99
CA LYS A 794 5.76 29.57 12.23
C LYS A 794 5.52 29.67 10.72
N PRO A 795 6.49 29.32 9.86
CA PRO A 795 6.27 29.27 8.42
C PRO A 795 5.00 28.50 8.06
N MET A 796 4.12 29.18 7.33
CA MET A 796 2.85 28.64 6.86
C MET A 796 2.81 28.69 5.33
N GLY A 797 2.39 27.59 4.71
CA GLY A 797 2.13 27.48 3.27
C GLY A 797 0.65 27.26 2.99
N TYR A 798 0.16 27.81 1.88
CA TYR A 798 -1.22 27.60 1.42
C TYR A 798 -1.29 27.27 -0.07
N SER A 799 -1.88 26.12 -0.41
CA SER A 799 -2.23 25.75 -1.78
C SER A 799 -3.73 25.96 -2.01
N TRP A 800 -4.07 26.87 -2.92
CA TRP A 800 -5.43 27.24 -3.26
C TRP A 800 -5.89 26.42 -4.48
N PHE A 801 -6.99 25.68 -4.30
CA PHE A 801 -7.63 24.87 -5.34
C PHE A 801 -9.04 25.43 -5.64
N PRO A 802 -9.42 25.58 -6.92
CA PRO A 802 -10.62 26.32 -7.29
C PRO A 802 -11.94 25.62 -6.91
N TYR A 803 -11.96 24.29 -6.84
CA TYR A 803 -13.16 23.51 -6.49
C TYR A 803 -13.21 23.06 -5.02
N GLU A 804 -12.30 23.57 -4.18
CA GLU A 804 -12.39 23.44 -2.73
C GLU A 804 -13.75 23.96 -2.20
N LEU A 805 -14.18 23.52 -1.03
CA LEU A 805 -15.44 23.92 -0.38
C LEU A 805 -15.43 25.36 0.09
N ALA A 806 -14.25 25.82 0.50
CA ALA A 806 -13.98 27.19 0.89
C ALA A 806 -12.67 27.68 0.23
N PRO A 807 -12.69 28.02 -1.07
CA PRO A 807 -11.54 28.61 -1.77
C PRO A 807 -11.32 30.06 -1.29
N ILE A 808 -10.72 30.20 -0.11
CA ILE A 808 -10.53 31.51 0.55
C ILE A 808 -9.34 32.27 -0.07
N PRO A 809 -9.49 33.59 -0.35
CA PRO A 809 -8.42 34.43 -0.91
C PRO A 809 -7.11 34.39 -0.11
N LYS A 810 -5.98 34.57 -0.81
CA LYS A 810 -4.64 34.60 -0.17
C LYS A 810 -4.56 35.65 0.94
N SER A 811 -5.11 36.83 0.66
CA SER A 811 -5.10 37.98 1.58
C SER A 811 -5.80 37.68 2.90
N TRP A 812 -6.86 36.85 2.87
CA TRP A 812 -7.59 36.45 4.06
C TRP A 812 -6.82 35.38 4.82
N VAL A 813 -6.32 34.34 4.14
CA VAL A 813 -5.54 33.28 4.79
C VAL A 813 -4.29 33.84 5.48
N ALA A 814 -3.67 34.87 4.91
CA ALA A 814 -2.51 35.57 5.47
C ALA A 814 -2.77 36.20 6.85
N THR A 815 -4.02 36.49 7.23
CA THR A 815 -4.32 37.04 8.57
C THR A 815 -4.24 35.96 9.66
N THR A 816 -4.31 34.68 9.27
CA THR A 816 -4.37 33.53 10.19
C THR A 816 -3.00 32.98 10.61
N GLY A 817 -1.91 33.51 10.06
CA GLY A 817 -0.56 33.03 10.36
C GLY A 817 0.54 33.68 9.51
N ASN A 818 1.78 33.29 9.75
CA ASN A 818 2.96 33.72 9.01
C ASN A 818 3.02 33.00 7.65
N LEU A 819 2.17 33.43 6.71
CA LEU A 819 2.06 32.87 5.37
C LEU A 819 3.28 33.26 4.51
N VAL A 820 4.20 32.32 4.33
CA VAL A 820 5.45 32.51 3.56
C VAL A 820 5.40 31.85 2.18
N PHE A 821 4.49 30.89 1.97
CA PHE A 821 4.29 30.20 0.69
C PHE A 821 2.83 30.24 0.30
N HIS A 822 2.58 30.52 -0.97
CA HIS A 822 1.25 30.46 -1.56
C HIS A 822 1.33 30.00 -3.00
N ARG A 823 0.47 29.08 -3.40
CA ARG A 823 0.26 28.74 -4.81
C ARG A 823 -1.22 28.57 -5.11
N ALA A 824 -1.67 29.14 -6.21
CA ALA A 824 -3.02 28.91 -6.74
C ALA A 824 -2.94 27.99 -7.96
N HIS A 825 -3.92 27.10 -8.09
CA HIS A 825 -4.05 26.15 -9.19
C HIS A 825 -5.29 26.46 -10.03
N ASP A 826 -5.30 25.96 -11.26
CA ASP A 826 -6.39 26.12 -12.23
C ASP A 826 -7.40 24.95 -12.22
N ARG A 827 -7.08 23.86 -11.53
CA ARG A 827 -7.87 22.64 -11.41
C ARG A 827 -7.69 21.96 -10.06
N GLY A 828 -8.58 21.01 -9.74
CA GLY A 828 -8.60 20.26 -8.50
C GLY A 828 -9.57 20.82 -7.46
N GLY A 829 -10.17 19.91 -6.69
CA GLY A 829 -11.14 20.22 -5.64
C GLY A 829 -10.64 19.95 -4.23
N HIS A 830 -11.58 19.53 -3.39
CA HIS A 830 -11.37 19.30 -1.97
C HIS A 830 -10.38 18.16 -1.68
N PHE A 831 -10.40 17.10 -2.49
CA PHE A 831 -9.54 15.94 -2.29
C PHE A 831 -8.22 16.11 -3.04
N ALA A 832 -7.51 17.22 -2.81
CA ALA A 832 -6.32 17.61 -3.56
C ALA A 832 -5.25 16.50 -3.69
N ALA A 833 -5.04 15.69 -2.65
CA ALA A 833 -4.10 14.57 -2.68
C ALA A 833 -4.56 13.39 -3.56
N LEU A 834 -5.88 13.21 -3.72
CA LEU A 834 -6.47 12.18 -4.57
C LEU A 834 -6.62 12.68 -6.03
N GLU A 835 -7.02 13.94 -6.20
CA GLU A 835 -7.33 14.54 -7.50
C GLU A 835 -6.09 15.05 -8.24
N GLN A 836 -5.16 15.69 -7.52
CA GLN A 836 -3.96 16.33 -8.09
C GLN A 836 -2.70 16.00 -7.26
N PRO A 837 -2.34 14.71 -7.09
CA PRO A 837 -1.25 14.29 -6.22
C PRO A 837 0.09 14.92 -6.58
N GLU A 838 0.42 15.07 -7.87
CA GLU A 838 1.66 15.69 -8.32
C GLU A 838 1.73 17.18 -7.99
N LEU A 839 0.62 17.91 -8.11
CA LEU A 839 0.56 19.35 -7.81
C LEU A 839 0.72 19.57 -6.31
N LEU A 840 -0.03 18.83 -5.48
CA LEU A 840 0.06 18.96 -4.03
C LEU A 840 1.44 18.53 -3.51
N LEU A 841 2.01 17.44 -4.06
CA LEU A 841 3.36 17.01 -3.70
C LEU A 841 4.40 18.06 -4.08
N ARG A 842 4.35 18.60 -5.31
CA ARG A 842 5.28 19.65 -5.74
C ARG A 842 5.20 20.88 -4.85
N ASP A 843 4.00 21.31 -4.48
CA ASP A 843 3.81 22.45 -3.58
C ASP A 843 4.43 22.21 -2.21
N LEU A 844 4.25 20.99 -1.68
CA LEU A 844 4.86 20.59 -0.42
C LEU A 844 6.38 20.54 -0.54
N GLU A 845 6.94 19.99 -1.61
CA GLU A 845 8.39 19.95 -1.86
C GLU A 845 8.97 21.37 -1.98
N ASP A 846 8.34 22.25 -2.76
CA ASP A 846 8.77 23.63 -2.92
C ASP A 846 8.66 24.43 -1.61
N PHE A 847 7.58 24.21 -0.83
CA PHE A 847 7.42 24.81 0.49
C PHE A 847 8.49 24.32 1.46
N VAL A 848 8.69 23.00 1.54
CA VAL A 848 9.70 22.39 2.42
C VAL A 848 11.08 22.89 2.03
N GLN A 849 11.40 23.00 0.75
CA GLN A 849 12.65 23.56 0.28
C GLN A 849 12.80 25.04 0.69
N GLN A 850 11.75 25.86 0.51
CA GLN A 850 11.75 27.26 0.91
C GLN A 850 12.03 27.45 2.41
N ILE A 851 11.55 26.55 3.28
CA ILE A 851 11.75 26.65 4.73
C ILE A 851 12.98 25.90 5.25
N SER A 852 13.48 24.91 4.51
CA SER A 852 14.62 24.05 4.90
C SER A 852 15.96 24.63 4.48
N ASP A 853 15.97 25.48 3.45
CA ASP A 853 17.10 26.35 3.14
C ASP A 853 17.16 27.52 4.10
N ASP A 854 16.94 27.26 5.38
CA ASP A 854 17.19 28.19 6.46
C ASP A 854 16.47 29.56 6.19
N GLY A 855 15.36 29.45 5.42
CA GLY A 855 14.45 30.47 4.90
C GLY A 855 14.97 31.51 3.91
N LEU A 856 16.29 31.63 3.71
CA LEU A 856 16.91 32.84 3.16
C LEU A 856 17.77 32.54 1.96
N ARG A 857 17.12 32.13 0.87
CA ARG A 857 17.76 32.17 -0.44
C ARG A 857 17.97 33.63 -0.84
N PRO A 858 19.21 34.05 -1.17
CA PRO A 858 19.43 35.38 -1.69
C PRO A 858 18.63 35.60 -2.98
N ILE A 859 17.90 36.71 -3.03
CA ILE A 859 17.20 37.15 -4.24
C ILE A 859 18.15 38.05 -5.02
N LEU A 860 18.38 37.77 -6.31
CA LEU A 860 19.16 38.66 -7.16
C LEU A 860 18.42 39.99 -7.34
N ASP A 861 19.04 41.10 -6.90
CA ASP A 861 18.40 42.42 -6.94
C ASP A 861 18.75 43.16 -8.24
N HIS A 862 20.04 43.36 -8.49
CA HIS A 862 20.53 44.02 -9.71
C HIS A 862 22.01 43.78 -9.98
N ILE A 863 22.42 44.13 -11.21
CA ILE A 863 23.81 44.12 -11.68
C ILE A 863 24.25 45.57 -11.90
N VAL A 864 25.46 45.91 -11.46
CA VAL A 864 26.01 47.27 -11.54
C VAL A 864 27.03 47.36 -12.66
N ILE A 865 26.77 48.28 -13.59
CA ILE A 865 27.68 48.62 -14.68
C ILE A 865 28.09 50.08 -14.50
N LEU A 866 29.38 50.31 -14.24
CA LEU A 866 29.92 51.66 -14.12
C LEU A 866 30.23 52.18 -15.52
N VAL A 867 29.74 53.37 -15.85
CA VAL A 867 29.99 54.04 -17.14
C VAL A 867 30.38 55.50 -16.92
N SER A 868 31.00 56.12 -17.91
CA SER A 868 31.26 57.57 -17.87
C SER A 868 29.95 58.36 -17.89
N TYR A 869 29.94 59.59 -17.35
CA TYR A 869 28.75 60.46 -17.40
C TYR A 869 28.28 60.70 -18.84
N GLN A 870 29.22 60.88 -19.77
CA GLN A 870 28.92 61.03 -21.20
C GLN A 870 28.31 59.75 -21.78
N THR A 871 28.90 58.59 -21.49
CA THR A 871 28.38 57.28 -21.90
C THR A 871 26.95 57.10 -21.40
N LEU A 872 26.64 57.43 -20.15
CA LEU A 872 25.30 57.30 -19.58
C LEU A 872 24.24 58.13 -20.32
N GLN A 873 24.61 59.30 -20.86
CA GLN A 873 23.69 60.12 -21.66
C GLN A 873 23.48 59.56 -23.08
N GLU A 874 24.50 58.94 -23.67
CA GLU A 874 24.47 58.43 -25.05
C GLU A 874 23.93 57.01 -25.18
N LEU A 875 24.15 56.14 -24.17
CA LEU A 875 23.82 54.71 -24.21
C LEU A 875 22.35 54.39 -24.50
N PRO A 876 21.35 55.11 -23.95
CA PRO A 876 19.94 54.82 -24.22
C PRO A 876 19.60 54.84 -25.72
N ASN A 877 20.13 55.81 -26.47
CA ASN A 877 19.93 55.90 -27.92
C ASN A 877 20.58 54.75 -28.68
N ARG A 878 21.65 54.15 -28.13
CA ARG A 878 22.35 52.99 -28.71
C ARG A 878 21.60 51.68 -28.42
N LEU A 879 20.88 51.62 -27.31
CA LEU A 879 20.18 50.42 -26.83
C LEU A 879 18.70 50.38 -27.23
N GLU A 880 18.09 51.45 -27.71
CA GLU A 880 16.65 51.57 -28.00
C GLU A 880 16.08 50.44 -28.88
N ASN A 881 16.88 49.88 -29.79
CA ASN A 881 16.46 48.77 -30.67
C ASN A 881 16.70 47.37 -30.07
N VAL A 882 17.21 47.27 -28.84
CA VAL A 882 17.66 46.02 -28.21
C VAL A 882 17.10 45.89 -26.79
N LEU A 883 17.29 46.92 -25.95
CA LEU A 883 16.83 46.96 -24.55
C LEU A 883 16.17 48.31 -24.26
N THR A 884 14.98 48.27 -23.66
CA THR A 884 14.33 49.45 -23.09
C THR A 884 15.09 49.98 -21.88
N VAL A 885 15.46 51.26 -21.89
CA VAL A 885 16.20 51.95 -20.82
C VAL A 885 15.34 53.07 -20.24
N ILE A 886 15.29 53.19 -18.91
CA ILE A 886 14.55 54.24 -18.21
C ILE A 886 15.44 55.05 -17.26
N ASP A 887 14.99 56.24 -16.87
CA ASP A 887 15.70 57.09 -15.93
C ASP A 887 15.55 56.59 -14.48
N GLY A 888 16.67 56.29 -13.81
CA GLY A 888 16.67 55.81 -12.42
C GLY A 888 16.70 56.94 -11.39
N GLY A 889 17.37 58.05 -11.71
CA GLY A 889 17.46 59.26 -10.88
C GLY A 889 18.85 59.53 -10.28
N THR A 890 18.86 60.24 -9.14
CA THR A 890 20.09 60.64 -8.43
C THR A 890 20.16 59.95 -7.08
N HIS A 891 21.28 59.31 -6.74
CA HIS A 891 21.47 58.68 -5.45
C HIS A 891 21.48 59.70 -4.30
N ALA A 892 21.10 59.25 -3.10
CA ALA A 892 20.94 60.10 -1.92
C ALA A 892 22.24 60.79 -1.47
N ASP A 893 23.40 60.26 -1.85
CA ASP A 893 24.70 60.88 -1.60
C ASP A 893 25.00 62.07 -2.53
N GLY A 894 24.20 62.26 -3.58
CA GLY A 894 24.33 63.30 -4.59
C GLY A 894 25.57 63.15 -5.49
N ARG A 895 26.25 61.99 -5.48
CA ARG A 895 27.52 61.80 -6.21
C ARG A 895 27.33 61.07 -7.52
N THR A 896 26.35 60.17 -7.58
CA THR A 896 26.10 59.32 -8.75
C THR A 896 24.66 59.50 -9.26
N VAL A 897 24.50 59.26 -10.56
CA VAL A 897 23.23 59.23 -11.28
C VAL A 897 23.14 57.91 -12.05
N ASN A 898 21.92 57.42 -12.28
CA ASN A 898 21.73 56.12 -12.94
C ASN A 898 20.60 56.11 -13.97
N LYS A 899 20.68 55.10 -14.84
CA LYS A 899 19.61 54.64 -15.72
C LYS A 899 19.44 53.13 -15.54
N LEU A 900 18.22 52.64 -15.74
CA LEU A 900 17.84 51.27 -15.42
C LEU A 900 17.37 50.53 -16.67
N ILE A 901 17.66 49.24 -16.71
CA ILE A 901 17.07 48.27 -17.63
C ILE A 901 16.36 47.25 -16.74
N GLU A 902 15.03 47.30 -16.68
CA GLU A 902 14.22 46.48 -15.77
C GLU A 902 13.65 45.27 -16.50
N PHE A 903 13.78 44.07 -15.94
CA PHE A 903 13.26 42.85 -16.54
C PHE A 903 11.96 42.38 -15.89
N SER A 904 11.20 41.54 -16.60
CA SER A 904 9.95 40.95 -16.09
C SER A 904 10.15 39.96 -14.94
N ASP A 905 11.36 39.44 -14.76
CA ASP A 905 11.71 38.63 -13.60
C ASP A 905 11.95 39.45 -12.31
N GLY A 906 11.94 40.79 -12.44
CA GLY A 906 12.12 41.75 -11.37
C GLY A 906 13.58 42.00 -10.97
N VAL A 907 14.54 41.44 -11.69
CA VAL A 907 15.96 41.86 -11.66
C VAL A 907 16.13 43.07 -12.59
N TYR A 908 17.10 43.95 -12.32
CA TYR A 908 17.44 45.04 -13.23
C TYR A 908 18.94 45.21 -13.42
N ILE A 909 19.35 45.85 -14.51
CA ILE A 909 20.72 46.33 -14.71
C ILE A 909 20.76 47.82 -14.39
N GLU A 910 21.71 48.21 -13.56
CA GLU A 910 21.95 49.58 -13.16
C GLU A 910 23.16 50.14 -13.92
N LEU A 911 22.89 51.03 -14.87
CA LEU A 911 23.92 51.83 -15.52
C LEU A 911 24.18 53.05 -14.64
N ILE A 912 25.33 53.09 -13.98
CA ILE A 912 25.67 54.15 -13.02
C ILE A 912 26.85 54.99 -13.51
N ALA A 913 26.76 56.30 -13.31
CA ALA A 913 27.86 57.23 -13.55
C ALA A 913 28.02 58.22 -12.39
N PHE A 914 29.26 58.66 -12.14
CA PHE A 914 29.53 59.81 -11.29
C PHE A 914 29.07 61.09 -11.99
N GLN A 915 28.55 62.07 -11.23
CA GLN A 915 28.14 63.35 -11.79
C GLN A 915 29.29 64.08 -12.48
N ASP A 916 28.98 64.78 -13.56
CA ASP A 916 29.96 65.57 -14.30
C ASP A 916 30.62 66.62 -13.39
N GLY A 917 31.96 66.68 -13.44
CA GLY A 917 32.75 67.58 -12.60
C GLY A 917 32.84 67.23 -11.11
N LEU A 918 32.51 66.01 -10.70
CA LEU A 918 32.72 65.56 -9.32
C LEU A 918 34.21 65.59 -8.95
N ASP A 919 34.51 66.10 -7.76
CA ASP A 919 35.85 66.14 -7.17
C ASP A 919 36.49 64.72 -7.10
N PRO A 920 37.69 64.49 -7.68
CA PRO A 920 38.34 63.17 -7.70
C PRO A 920 38.54 62.56 -6.31
N GLU A 921 38.84 63.35 -5.28
CA GLU A 921 38.96 62.81 -3.92
C GLU A 921 37.62 62.31 -3.39
N LYS A 922 36.52 63.01 -3.71
CA LYS A 922 35.17 62.55 -3.36
C LYS A 922 34.77 61.30 -4.13
N ARG A 923 35.20 61.16 -5.39
CA ARG A 923 35.01 59.93 -6.18
C ARG A 923 35.70 58.75 -5.50
N ASN A 924 36.98 58.89 -5.11
CA ASN A 924 37.75 57.80 -4.51
C ASN A 924 37.20 57.31 -3.16
N THR A 925 36.46 58.14 -2.43
CA THR A 925 35.77 57.69 -1.20
C THR A 925 34.51 56.85 -1.45
N HIS A 926 34.07 56.70 -2.70
CA HIS A 926 32.91 55.88 -3.07
C HIS A 926 33.34 54.44 -3.39
N ARG A 927 32.49 53.45 -3.11
CA ARG A 927 32.76 52.00 -3.31
C ARG A 927 33.27 51.67 -4.72
N TRP A 928 32.67 52.28 -5.73
CA TRP A 928 33.04 52.08 -7.14
C TRP A 928 33.99 53.16 -7.70
N GLY A 929 34.56 54.02 -6.85
CA GLY A 929 35.33 55.19 -7.27
C GLY A 929 36.59 54.87 -8.08
N GLU A 930 37.26 53.77 -7.70
CA GLU A 930 38.50 53.28 -8.31
C GLU A 930 38.29 52.19 -9.36
N GLN A 931 37.03 51.81 -9.65
CA GLN A 931 36.73 50.80 -10.65
C GLN A 931 36.83 51.36 -12.07
N GLU A 932 37.15 50.49 -13.03
CA GLU A 932 37.22 50.84 -14.44
C GLU A 932 35.83 51.16 -14.99
N GLU A 933 35.70 52.30 -15.65
CA GLU A 933 34.47 52.68 -16.36
C GLU A 933 34.26 51.77 -17.57
N ASP A 934 33.00 51.67 -17.99
CA ASP A 934 32.52 50.82 -19.06
C ASP A 934 32.67 49.30 -18.80
N THR A 935 32.58 48.88 -17.53
CA THR A 935 32.66 47.47 -17.11
C THR A 935 31.58 47.08 -16.10
N VAL A 936 31.33 45.77 -15.94
CA VAL A 936 30.54 45.22 -14.83
C VAL A 936 31.41 45.26 -13.58
N VAL A 937 31.00 46.03 -12.58
CA VAL A 937 31.82 46.32 -11.39
C VAL A 937 31.32 45.63 -10.13
N ASP A 938 30.03 45.29 -10.06
CA ASP A 938 29.41 44.70 -8.86
C ASP A 938 28.03 44.10 -9.18
N TRP A 939 27.45 43.40 -8.20
CA TRP A 939 26.03 43.00 -8.22
C TRP A 939 25.50 42.89 -6.79
N ALA A 940 24.17 42.94 -6.66
CA ALA A 940 23.49 42.98 -5.38
C ALA A 940 22.54 41.81 -5.17
N TYR A 941 22.51 41.31 -3.93
CA TYR A 941 21.43 40.48 -3.42
C TYR A 941 20.47 41.29 -2.54
N THR A 942 19.28 40.73 -2.33
CA THR A 942 18.30 41.22 -1.38
C THR A 942 17.59 40.07 -0.66
N LEU A 943 16.79 40.43 0.35
CA LEU A 943 15.93 39.53 1.11
C LEU A 943 14.53 40.16 1.22
N PRO A 944 13.47 39.34 1.41
CA PRO A 944 12.13 39.87 1.64
C PRO A 944 12.02 40.81 2.84
N LEU A 945 12.79 40.57 3.91
CA LEU A 945 12.78 41.38 5.12
C LEU A 945 14.21 41.74 5.56
N GLU A 946 14.47 43.03 5.78
CA GLU A 946 15.79 43.54 6.23
C GLU A 946 16.30 42.85 7.52
N LYS A 947 15.39 42.52 8.45
CA LYS A 947 15.73 41.90 9.74
C LYS A 947 16.37 40.51 9.59
N ASP A 948 16.16 39.83 8.48
CA ASP A 948 16.64 38.46 8.27
C ASP A 948 18.11 38.44 7.83
N PHE A 949 18.65 39.59 7.41
CA PHE A 949 20.05 39.73 7.01
C PHE A 949 21.06 39.34 8.11
N VAL A 950 20.66 39.47 9.38
CA VAL A 950 21.49 39.06 10.54
C VAL A 950 21.90 37.58 10.47
N VAL A 951 21.05 36.74 9.87
CA VAL A 951 21.32 35.31 9.71
C VAL A 951 22.42 35.09 8.67
N ILE A 952 22.40 35.83 7.56
CA ILE A 952 23.46 35.81 6.55
C ILE A 952 24.78 36.30 7.14
N GLN A 953 24.76 37.38 7.91
CA GLN A 953 25.97 37.89 8.60
C GLN A 953 26.59 36.80 9.49
N GLN A 954 25.75 36.05 10.22
CA GLN A 954 26.20 34.98 11.09
C GLN A 954 26.77 33.79 10.31
N ARG A 955 26.10 33.33 9.24
CA ARG A 955 26.58 32.19 8.43
C ARG A 955 27.91 32.47 7.74
N VAL A 956 28.06 33.66 7.14
CA VAL A 956 29.33 34.07 6.49
C VAL A 956 30.46 34.16 7.52
N LYS A 957 30.16 34.57 8.75
CA LYS A 957 31.12 34.58 9.84
C LYS A 957 31.50 33.17 10.29
N GLU A 958 30.54 32.24 10.33
CA GLU A 958 30.75 30.83 10.70
C GLU A 958 31.47 30.02 9.61
N SER A 959 31.43 30.45 8.35
CA SER A 959 32.12 29.78 7.23
C SER A 959 33.65 29.91 7.27
N ASN A 960 34.21 30.68 8.24
CA ASN A 960 35.64 30.91 8.40
C ASN A 960 36.33 31.42 7.12
N SER A 961 35.61 32.25 6.35
CA SER A 961 36.06 32.83 5.09
C SER A 961 36.99 34.05 5.25
N GLU A 962 37.36 34.43 6.47
CA GLU A 962 38.07 35.70 6.78
C GLU A 962 37.33 36.98 6.31
N VAL A 963 36.09 36.86 5.83
CA VAL A 963 35.21 37.93 5.35
C VAL A 963 33.96 38.00 6.22
N VAL A 964 33.46 39.20 6.46
CA VAL A 964 32.24 39.49 7.24
C VAL A 964 31.41 40.59 6.57
N TYR A 965 30.11 40.64 6.89
CA TYR A 965 29.24 41.76 6.51
C TYR A 965 28.93 42.63 7.73
N HIS A 966 29.15 43.94 7.60
CA HIS A 966 28.76 44.92 8.63
C HIS A 966 27.25 45.21 8.61
N ASP A 967 26.78 45.90 9.66
CA ASP A 967 25.39 46.31 9.77
C ASP A 967 24.96 47.19 8.58
N PRO A 968 23.75 46.98 8.04
CA PRO A 968 23.29 47.75 6.89
C PRO A 968 23.22 49.27 7.16
N VAL A 969 23.80 50.06 6.25
CA VAL A 969 23.76 51.53 6.29
C VAL A 969 22.65 52.06 5.38
N SER A 970 22.09 53.23 5.70
CA SER A 970 20.98 53.77 4.91
C SER A 970 21.45 54.21 3.50
N GLY A 971 20.72 53.76 2.49
CA GLY A 971 20.86 54.15 1.08
C GLY A 971 19.54 54.66 0.50
N GLY A 972 19.57 55.16 -0.73
CA GLY A 972 18.39 55.67 -1.39
C GLY A 972 18.69 56.39 -2.70
N ARG A 973 17.63 56.73 -3.46
CA ARG A 973 17.70 57.63 -4.63
C ARG A 973 16.43 58.46 -4.76
N ILE A 974 16.54 59.60 -5.44
CA ILE A 974 15.42 60.45 -5.81
C ILE A 974 15.12 60.22 -7.29
N ARG A 975 13.89 59.79 -7.58
CA ARG A 975 13.40 59.59 -8.95
C ARG A 975 13.22 60.93 -9.69
N PRO A 976 13.17 60.93 -11.03
CA PRO A 976 12.91 62.14 -11.81
C PRO A 976 11.60 62.89 -11.44
N ASP A 977 10.60 62.17 -10.94
CA ASP A 977 9.32 62.72 -10.47
C ASP A 977 9.37 63.30 -9.04
N GLY A 978 10.54 63.25 -8.38
CA GLY A 978 10.77 63.78 -7.04
C GLY A 978 10.47 62.80 -5.90
N VAL A 979 10.07 61.55 -6.20
CA VAL A 979 9.82 60.53 -5.18
C VAL A 979 11.14 60.04 -4.57
N GLU A 980 11.23 60.08 -3.25
CA GLU A 980 12.38 59.57 -2.49
C GLU A 980 12.22 58.07 -2.21
N LEU A 981 13.17 57.27 -2.69
CA LEU A 981 13.25 55.81 -2.48
C LEU A 981 14.35 55.49 -1.47
N LYS A 982 14.08 54.58 -0.52
CA LYS A 982 14.97 54.24 0.59
C LYS A 982 15.22 52.74 0.69
N TRP A 983 16.44 52.38 1.03
CA TRP A 983 16.88 51.00 1.30
C TRP A 983 18.04 51.01 2.30
N SER A 984 18.53 49.83 2.67
CA SER A 984 19.78 49.67 3.40
C SER A 984 20.80 48.92 2.56
N VAL A 985 22.07 49.27 2.71
CA VAL A 985 23.19 48.68 1.98
C VAL A 985 24.15 48.01 2.96
N ALA A 986 24.53 46.75 2.70
CA ALA A 986 25.60 46.08 3.44
C ALA A 986 26.66 45.53 2.48
N SER A 987 27.93 45.80 2.79
CA SER A 987 29.08 45.39 1.98
C SER A 987 29.93 44.36 2.70
N ALA A 988 30.66 43.53 1.95
CA ALA A 988 31.64 42.60 2.47
C ALA A 988 32.95 43.31 2.88
N HIS A 989 33.52 42.92 4.02
CA HIS A 989 34.79 43.41 4.56
C HIS A 989 35.65 42.22 5.01
N ALA A 990 36.97 42.39 4.95
CA ALA A 990 37.87 41.48 5.65
C ALA A 990 37.67 41.59 7.17
N THR A 991 37.95 40.51 7.90
CA THR A 991 37.90 40.50 9.38
C THR A 991 38.86 41.51 10.03
N THR A 992 39.86 42.00 9.29
CA THR A 992 40.76 43.10 9.67
C THR A 992 40.12 44.49 9.59
N GLY A 993 38.94 44.61 8.98
CA GLY A 993 38.14 45.84 8.84
C GLY A 993 38.24 46.53 7.47
N GLU A 994 39.15 46.09 6.60
CA GLU A 994 39.29 46.64 5.24
C GLU A 994 38.12 46.21 4.35
N ALA A 995 37.63 47.13 3.50
CA ALA A 995 36.56 46.83 2.56
C ALA A 995 37.05 45.86 1.49
N LEU A 996 36.24 44.86 1.15
CA LEU A 996 36.57 43.95 0.06
C LEU A 996 36.34 44.65 -1.29
N ASP A 997 37.24 44.44 -2.24
CA ASP A 997 37.10 44.98 -3.60
C ASP A 997 35.73 44.61 -4.20
N PRO A 998 35.01 45.57 -4.82
CA PRO A 998 33.76 45.31 -5.52
C PRO A 998 33.88 44.17 -6.53
N GLY A 999 32.81 43.40 -6.72
CA GLY A 999 32.79 42.33 -7.71
C GLY A 999 33.48 41.02 -7.31
N LYS A 1000 34.03 40.91 -6.09
CA LYS A 1000 34.50 39.62 -5.52
C LYS A 1000 33.39 38.87 -4.78
N ALA A 1001 32.56 39.60 -4.04
CA ALA A 1001 31.39 39.11 -3.32
C ALA A 1001 30.25 40.13 -3.49
N PRO A 1002 28.97 39.70 -3.43
CA PRO A 1002 27.84 40.60 -3.61
C PRO A 1002 27.79 41.63 -2.49
N PHE A 1003 27.21 42.80 -2.77
CA PHE A 1003 26.65 43.63 -1.69
C PHE A 1003 25.15 43.34 -1.53
N TRP A 1004 24.56 43.85 -0.46
CA TRP A 1004 23.13 43.66 -0.17
C TRP A 1004 22.38 44.96 -0.29
N CYS A 1005 21.25 44.95 -0.99
CA CYS A 1005 20.34 46.09 -1.17
C CYS A 1005 18.96 45.73 -0.57
N LEU A 1006 18.74 46.06 0.70
CA LEU A 1006 17.57 45.64 1.48
C LEU A 1006 16.50 46.73 1.45
N ASP A 1007 15.36 46.45 0.81
CA ASP A 1007 14.32 47.46 0.57
C ASP A 1007 13.64 47.97 1.86
N ARG A 1008 13.55 49.30 1.99
CA ARG A 1008 12.72 49.97 3.01
C ARG A 1008 11.50 50.66 2.39
N THR A 1009 11.62 51.10 1.14
CA THR A 1009 10.50 51.46 0.28
C THR A 1009 9.99 50.21 -0.44
N PRO A 1010 8.66 49.99 -0.57
CA PRO A 1010 8.12 48.86 -1.31
C PRO A 1010 8.75 48.69 -2.70
N ARG A 1011 9.19 47.46 -3.03
CA ARG A 1011 9.93 47.14 -4.27
C ARG A 1011 9.23 47.64 -5.52
N HIS A 1012 7.90 47.50 -5.63
CA HIS A 1012 7.13 47.95 -6.79
C HIS A 1012 7.20 49.48 -7.01
N LEU A 1013 7.60 50.28 -6.02
CA LEU A 1013 7.85 51.71 -6.20
C LEU A 1013 9.29 52.00 -6.65
N ARG A 1014 10.24 51.12 -6.30
CA ARG A 1014 11.65 51.23 -6.70
C ARG A 1014 11.87 50.67 -8.12
N VAL A 1015 11.34 49.49 -8.40
CA VAL A 1015 11.47 48.74 -9.67
C VAL A 1015 10.15 47.96 -9.88
N PRO A 1016 9.15 48.54 -10.56
CA PRO A 1016 7.89 47.88 -10.82
C PRO A 1016 8.03 46.91 -12.00
N TYR A 1017 7.95 45.60 -11.74
CA TYR A 1017 8.05 44.55 -12.77
C TYR A 1017 6.72 43.85 -13.07
N LYS A 1018 5.64 44.21 -12.35
CA LYS A 1018 4.26 43.79 -12.58
C LYS A 1018 3.32 44.98 -12.34
N GLU A 1019 2.34 45.14 -13.22
CA GLU A 1019 1.21 46.06 -13.07
C GLU A 1019 0.19 45.51 -12.06
N GLU A 1020 -0.75 46.35 -11.61
CA GLU A 1020 -1.82 45.94 -10.67
C GLU A 1020 -2.71 44.82 -11.22
N ASP A 1021 -2.86 44.71 -12.53
CA ASP A 1021 -3.60 43.65 -13.22
C ASP A 1021 -2.79 42.36 -13.45
N GLY A 1022 -1.52 42.33 -12.99
CA GLY A 1022 -0.61 41.19 -13.13
C GLY A 1022 0.14 41.13 -14.46
N SER A 1023 -0.10 42.06 -15.39
CA SER A 1023 0.64 42.15 -16.66
C SER A 1023 2.04 42.76 -16.46
N SER A 1024 2.98 42.44 -17.37
CA SER A 1024 4.32 43.05 -17.33
C SER A 1024 4.28 44.49 -17.87
N PRO A 1025 4.85 45.47 -17.14
CA PRO A 1025 4.90 46.86 -17.59
C PRO A 1025 5.56 47.01 -18.95
N SER A 1026 5.15 48.03 -19.70
CA SER A 1026 5.66 48.21 -21.08
C SER A 1026 7.18 48.38 -21.14
N TYR A 1027 7.79 48.95 -20.10
CA TYR A 1027 9.23 49.19 -20.04
C TYR A 1027 10.05 47.97 -19.63
N THR A 1028 9.43 46.86 -19.20
CA THR A 1028 10.11 45.57 -19.00
C THR A 1028 10.07 44.67 -20.23
N LYS A 1029 9.50 45.15 -21.33
CA LYS A 1029 9.50 44.46 -22.63
C LYS A 1029 10.66 44.99 -23.45
N HIS A 1030 11.56 44.09 -23.84
CA HIS A 1030 12.76 44.44 -24.60
C HIS A 1030 12.65 43.95 -26.04
N PRO A 1031 13.05 44.74 -27.06
CA PRO A 1031 13.09 44.30 -28.45
C PRO A 1031 13.93 43.04 -28.71
N SER A 1032 14.93 42.79 -27.84
CA SER A 1032 15.75 41.59 -27.88
C SER A 1032 15.05 40.31 -27.43
N GLY A 1033 13.85 40.40 -26.83
CA GLY A 1033 13.17 39.27 -26.19
C GLY A 1033 13.74 38.87 -24.82
N ALA A 1034 14.75 39.59 -24.31
CA ALA A 1034 15.26 39.36 -22.95
C ALA A 1034 14.16 39.63 -21.90
N VAL A 1035 13.98 38.68 -20.99
CA VAL A 1035 12.94 38.70 -19.94
C VAL A 1035 13.52 38.64 -18.53
N GLY A 1036 14.83 38.40 -18.38
CA GLY A 1036 15.47 38.23 -17.08
C GLY A 1036 16.96 37.89 -17.12
N VAL A 1037 17.50 37.48 -15.96
CA VAL A 1037 18.91 37.09 -15.77
C VAL A 1037 19.01 35.61 -15.44
N SER A 1038 19.66 34.84 -16.32
CA SER A 1038 19.82 33.38 -16.20
C SER A 1038 21.00 32.97 -15.31
N GLY A 1039 22.06 33.78 -15.21
CA GLY A 1039 23.20 33.43 -14.34
C GLY A 1039 24.32 34.47 -14.32
N ILE A 1040 25.19 34.36 -13.31
CA ILE A 1040 26.38 35.23 -13.14
C ILE A 1040 27.60 34.34 -12.96
N SER A 1041 28.62 34.53 -13.81
CA SER A 1041 29.89 33.82 -13.68
C SER A 1041 30.99 34.77 -13.25
N ILE A 1042 31.71 34.38 -12.20
CA ILE A 1042 32.75 35.19 -11.58
C ILE A 1042 34.06 34.43 -11.67
N SER A 1043 35.09 35.10 -12.16
CA SER A 1043 36.45 34.58 -12.21
C SER A 1043 37.30 35.39 -11.23
N VAL A 1044 37.93 34.73 -10.27
CA VAL A 1044 38.84 35.34 -9.29
C VAL A 1044 40.25 34.75 -9.41
N PRO A 1045 41.31 35.42 -8.93
CA PRO A 1045 42.64 34.83 -8.86
C PRO A 1045 42.62 33.49 -8.09
N GLU A 1046 43.41 32.51 -8.52
CA GLU A 1046 43.46 31.16 -7.92
C GLU A 1046 43.63 31.19 -6.39
N ALA A 1047 44.45 32.13 -5.88
CA ALA A 1047 44.73 32.28 -4.46
C ALA A 1047 43.51 32.72 -3.63
N GLU A 1048 42.50 33.32 -4.25
CA GLU A 1048 41.29 33.84 -3.58
C GLU A 1048 40.09 32.90 -3.72
N ARG A 1049 40.15 31.89 -4.60
CA ARG A 1049 39.00 31.02 -4.94
C ARG A 1049 38.40 30.35 -3.70
N GLU A 1050 39.23 29.78 -2.84
CA GLU A 1050 38.78 29.06 -1.64
C GLU A 1050 38.09 30.00 -0.66
N THR A 1051 38.71 31.16 -0.41
CA THR A 1051 38.19 32.20 0.50
C THR A 1051 36.84 32.71 0.03
N ILE A 1052 36.73 33.10 -1.25
CA ILE A 1052 35.49 33.59 -1.84
C ILE A 1052 34.43 32.49 -1.93
N GLY A 1053 34.80 31.25 -2.23
CA GLY A 1053 33.89 30.11 -2.21
C GLY A 1053 33.21 29.92 -0.86
N LYS A 1054 33.97 30.01 0.24
CA LYS A 1054 33.42 29.95 1.61
C LYS A 1054 32.48 31.12 1.93
N VAL A 1055 32.68 32.29 1.33
CA VAL A 1055 31.72 33.41 1.45
C VAL A 1055 30.38 33.02 0.82
N TYR A 1056 30.39 32.44 -0.38
CA TYR A 1056 29.17 32.01 -1.05
C TYR A 1056 28.48 30.85 -0.34
N ASP A 1057 29.23 29.88 0.19
CA ASP A 1057 28.66 28.83 1.04
C ASP A 1057 27.96 29.44 2.27
N GLY A 1058 28.55 30.47 2.88
CA GLY A 1058 27.92 31.20 3.98
C GLY A 1058 26.67 31.98 3.56
N ILE A 1059 26.66 32.58 2.37
CA ILE A 1059 25.51 33.33 1.84
C ILE A 1059 24.35 32.39 1.47
N HIS A 1060 24.65 31.27 0.81
CA HIS A 1060 23.65 30.36 0.25
C HIS A 1060 23.33 29.17 1.18
N GLY A 1061 24.05 29.01 2.30
CA GLY A 1061 23.93 27.89 3.23
C GLY A 1061 24.76 26.68 2.83
N SER A 1062 24.82 26.36 1.53
CA SER A 1062 25.67 25.31 0.94
C SER A 1062 25.77 25.46 -0.58
N SER A 1063 26.78 24.83 -1.21
CA SER A 1063 26.92 24.73 -2.67
C SER A 1063 26.22 23.49 -3.24
N THR A 1064 25.77 23.55 -4.50
CA THR A 1064 25.19 22.40 -5.21
C THR A 1064 26.26 21.52 -5.86
N GLU A 1065 27.36 22.13 -6.31
CA GLU A 1065 28.57 21.53 -6.87
C GLU A 1065 29.76 22.45 -6.52
N GLU A 1066 31.02 22.01 -6.67
CA GLU A 1066 32.20 22.84 -6.35
C GLU A 1066 32.18 24.18 -7.14
N GLY A 1067 31.80 25.27 -6.46
CA GLY A 1067 31.77 26.61 -7.05
C GLY A 1067 30.45 27.01 -7.72
N VAL A 1068 29.33 26.33 -7.45
CA VAL A 1068 28.01 26.68 -8.03
C VAL A 1068 26.96 26.86 -6.93
N TRP A 1069 26.25 27.99 -6.97
CA TRP A 1069 25.20 28.33 -6.00
C TRP A 1069 23.92 28.86 -6.68
N PRO A 1070 22.73 28.38 -6.30
CA PRO A 1070 21.47 28.87 -6.85
C PRO A 1070 21.04 30.18 -6.21
N PHE A 1071 20.42 31.07 -6.98
CA PHE A 1071 19.70 32.25 -6.49
C PHE A 1071 18.24 32.22 -6.94
N VAL A 1072 17.42 33.11 -6.39
CA VAL A 1072 16.03 33.32 -6.84
C VAL A 1072 15.83 34.74 -7.38
N VAL A 1073 14.76 34.96 -8.13
CA VAL A 1073 14.39 36.25 -8.70
C VAL A 1073 13.05 36.73 -8.14
N HIS A 1074 12.77 38.04 -8.19
CA HIS A 1074 11.60 38.63 -7.55
C HIS A 1074 10.25 38.11 -8.07
N SER A 1075 10.18 37.78 -9.36
CA SER A 1075 8.96 37.21 -9.96
C SER A 1075 8.64 35.79 -9.50
N GLY A 1076 9.63 35.08 -8.93
CA GLY A 1076 9.57 33.66 -8.64
C GLY A 1076 9.71 32.77 -9.88
N SER A 1077 10.13 33.31 -11.03
CA SER A 1077 10.35 32.53 -12.25
C SER A 1077 11.38 31.43 -12.04
N THR A 1078 11.14 30.26 -12.62
CA THR A 1078 12.08 29.14 -12.70
C THR A 1078 12.64 28.94 -14.11
N GLU A 1079 12.30 29.84 -15.05
CA GLU A 1079 12.86 29.81 -16.39
C GLU A 1079 14.30 30.35 -16.34
N GLY A 1080 15.29 29.60 -16.82
CA GLY A 1080 16.72 29.95 -16.69
C GLY A 1080 17.48 29.09 -15.68
N LYS A 1081 18.82 29.21 -15.64
CA LYS A 1081 19.64 28.41 -14.70
C LYS A 1081 19.57 28.93 -13.26
N HIS A 1082 19.46 30.26 -13.11
CA HIS A 1082 19.48 31.00 -11.85
C HIS A 1082 20.63 30.59 -10.92
N GLN A 1083 21.85 30.62 -11.46
CA GLN A 1083 23.05 30.18 -10.75
C GLN A 1083 24.16 31.24 -10.79
N ILE A 1084 24.89 31.33 -9.68
CA ILE A 1084 26.21 31.94 -9.62
C ILE A 1084 27.26 30.84 -9.74
N THR A 1085 28.26 31.05 -10.59
CA THR A 1085 29.39 30.15 -10.75
C THR A 1085 30.70 30.87 -10.45
N LEU A 1086 31.57 30.28 -9.62
CA LEU A 1086 32.89 30.79 -9.30
C LEU A 1086 33.97 29.93 -9.98
N SER A 1087 34.85 30.59 -10.72
CA SER A 1087 35.97 29.96 -11.43
C SER A 1087 37.29 30.68 -11.15
N SER A 1088 38.39 30.03 -11.53
CA SER A 1088 39.73 30.59 -11.38
C SER A 1088 40.17 31.28 -12.66
N SER A 1089 40.71 32.48 -12.53
CA SER A 1089 41.27 33.25 -13.63
C SER A 1089 42.73 32.87 -13.91
N GLN A 1090 43.04 32.49 -15.15
CA GLN A 1090 44.42 32.17 -15.58
C GLN A 1090 45.32 33.41 -15.65
N ASP A 1091 44.74 34.60 -15.91
CA ASP A 1091 45.46 35.86 -16.06
C ASP A 1091 45.56 36.67 -14.74
N GLN A 1092 45.15 36.07 -13.61
CA GLN A 1092 45.05 36.70 -12.28
C GLN A 1092 44.18 37.97 -12.23
N GLN A 1093 43.32 38.19 -13.22
CA GLN A 1093 42.38 39.32 -13.25
C GLN A 1093 40.95 38.86 -12.91
N ARG A 1094 40.22 39.72 -12.20
CA ARG A 1094 38.79 39.53 -11.88
C ARG A 1094 37.95 39.75 -13.15
N GLN A 1095 37.03 38.84 -13.43
CA GLN A 1095 36.04 39.00 -14.51
C GLN A 1095 34.64 38.59 -14.04
N ILE A 1096 33.61 39.32 -14.50
CA ILE A 1096 32.20 39.02 -14.23
C ILE A 1096 31.49 38.90 -15.58
N HIS A 1097 30.81 37.78 -15.80
CA HIS A 1097 29.99 37.52 -16.98
C HIS A 1097 28.54 37.35 -16.58
N LEU A 1098 27.64 37.95 -17.37
CA LEU A 1098 26.19 37.90 -17.19
C LEU A 1098 25.56 37.08 -18.32
N ALA A 1099 24.70 36.13 -17.95
CA ALA A 1099 23.84 35.41 -18.90
C ALA A 1099 22.40 35.91 -18.75
N LEU A 1100 21.76 36.32 -19.86
CA LEU A 1100 20.37 36.75 -19.87
C LEU A 1100 19.43 35.58 -20.19
N LEU A 1101 18.18 35.72 -19.77
CA LEU A 1101 17.08 34.83 -20.08
C LEU A 1101 16.20 35.48 -21.16
N GLY A 1102 15.75 34.71 -22.15
CA GLY A 1102 14.92 35.19 -23.25
C GLY A 1102 14.17 34.06 -23.99
N ASP A 1103 13.26 34.45 -24.87
CA ASP A 1103 12.47 33.56 -25.75
C ASP A 1103 13.26 32.96 -26.93
N GLU A 1104 12.59 32.19 -27.80
CA GLU A 1104 13.22 31.53 -28.97
C GLU A 1104 13.88 32.51 -29.96
N ASN A 1105 13.46 33.78 -29.95
CA ASN A 1105 14.04 34.83 -30.78
C ASN A 1105 15.14 35.61 -30.05
N SER A 1106 15.34 35.33 -28.77
CA SER A 1106 16.26 36.05 -27.94
C SER A 1106 17.69 35.62 -28.20
N PRO A 1107 18.61 36.57 -28.36
CA PRO A 1107 20.01 36.22 -28.43
C PRO A 1107 20.40 35.63 -27.08
N GLY A 1108 21.19 34.55 -27.07
CA GLY A 1108 21.67 33.95 -25.83
C GLY A 1108 22.37 34.96 -24.91
N THR A 1109 22.83 36.10 -25.46
CA THR A 1109 23.49 37.20 -24.77
C THR A 1109 23.54 38.53 -25.61
N ILE A 1110 23.67 39.74 -25.00
CA ILE A 1110 23.51 41.10 -25.65
C ILE A 1110 24.68 42.06 -25.37
N ASP A 1111 25.31 42.68 -26.39
CA ASP A 1111 26.45 43.61 -26.21
C ASP A 1111 25.98 45.00 -25.73
N ILE A 1112 26.27 45.32 -24.46
CA ILE A 1112 25.90 46.58 -23.82
C ILE A 1112 27.06 47.60 -23.86
N LEU A 1113 28.33 47.16 -23.86
CA LEU A 1113 29.54 47.99 -23.72
C LEU A 1113 30.81 47.36 -24.35
N PRO A 1114 31.82 48.16 -24.73
CA PRO A 1114 33.07 47.66 -25.30
C PRO A 1114 33.82 46.71 -24.35
N GLY A 1115 33.81 45.40 -24.64
CA GLY A 1115 34.45 44.37 -23.80
C GLY A 1115 33.51 43.24 -23.35
N LEU A 1116 32.19 43.46 -23.43
CA LEU A 1116 31.17 42.47 -23.13
C LEU A 1116 30.68 41.79 -24.44
N LYS A 1117 31.46 40.82 -24.95
CA LYS A 1117 31.16 40.14 -26.24
C LYS A 1117 30.27 38.91 -26.08
N PHE A 1118 29.48 38.63 -27.11
CA PHE A 1118 28.45 37.61 -27.05
C PHE A 1118 28.27 36.85 -28.37
N ASN A 1119 28.05 35.53 -28.24
CA ASN A 1119 28.13 34.52 -29.29
C ASN A 1119 26.72 34.18 -29.82
N THR A 1120 26.56 34.07 -31.14
CA THR A 1120 25.26 34.21 -31.82
C THR A 1120 24.59 32.91 -32.27
N SER A 1121 24.92 31.74 -31.71
CA SER A 1121 24.35 30.47 -32.18
C SER A 1121 23.70 29.64 -31.06
N PRO A 1122 22.41 29.27 -31.16
CA PRO A 1122 21.82 28.22 -30.33
C PRO A 1122 22.29 26.82 -30.77
N PRO A 1123 22.38 25.82 -29.87
CA PRO A 1123 22.82 24.47 -30.24
C PRO A 1123 21.77 23.79 -31.11
N ASN A 1124 22.15 23.41 -32.34
CA ASN A 1124 21.36 22.56 -33.22
C ASN A 1124 21.55 21.08 -32.80
N PRO A 1125 20.50 20.36 -32.35
CA PRO A 1125 20.61 18.96 -31.91
C PRO A 1125 21.09 18.00 -33.02
N ASP A 1126 20.91 18.37 -34.30
CA ASP A 1126 21.44 17.59 -35.42
C ASP A 1126 22.96 17.77 -35.64
N LYS A 1127 23.57 18.79 -35.02
CA LYS A 1127 25.01 19.11 -35.12
C LYS A 1127 25.76 18.86 -33.81
N MET A 1128 25.36 17.88 -33.00
CA MET A 1128 26.20 17.37 -31.91
C MET A 1128 27.19 16.30 -32.39
N VAL A 1129 28.44 16.36 -31.91
CA VAL A 1129 29.41 15.26 -32.09
C VAL A 1129 29.02 14.13 -31.15
N HIS A 1130 28.79 12.92 -31.68
CA HIS A 1130 28.29 11.79 -30.89
C HIS A 1130 29.42 10.99 -30.27
N ASN A 1131 29.38 10.81 -28.95
CA ASN A 1131 30.32 9.93 -28.24
C ASN A 1131 29.84 8.48 -28.33
N ILE A 1132 30.71 7.61 -28.83
CA ILE A 1132 30.46 6.19 -28.99
C ILE A 1132 30.91 5.45 -27.73
N GLN A 1133 29.99 4.74 -27.08
CA GLN A 1133 30.26 4.02 -25.83
C GLN A 1133 30.45 2.51 -26.02
N THR A 1134 29.90 1.93 -27.09
CA THR A 1134 30.05 0.51 -27.40
C THR A 1134 30.41 0.24 -28.85
N LYS A 1135 30.97 -0.95 -29.12
CA LYS A 1135 31.24 -1.43 -30.48
C LYS A 1135 29.97 -1.53 -31.34
N GLN A 1136 28.83 -1.82 -30.72
CA GLN A 1136 27.56 -1.91 -31.44
C GLN A 1136 27.10 -0.52 -31.91
N ASP A 1137 27.22 0.50 -31.05
CA ASP A 1137 26.89 1.89 -31.39
C ASP A 1137 27.71 2.39 -32.59
N PHE A 1138 29.00 2.03 -32.64
CA PHE A 1138 29.86 2.33 -33.77
C PHE A 1138 29.35 1.69 -35.07
N GLN A 1139 29.00 0.40 -35.04
CA GLN A 1139 28.49 -0.31 -36.22
C GLN A 1139 27.14 0.22 -36.69
N ASP A 1140 26.28 0.62 -35.75
CA ASP A 1140 24.96 1.15 -36.07
C ASP A 1140 25.07 2.56 -36.66
N ALA A 1141 25.96 3.41 -36.13
CA ALA A 1141 26.26 4.71 -36.72
C ALA A 1141 26.80 4.60 -38.16
N LEU A 1142 27.66 3.61 -38.44
CA LEU A 1142 28.17 3.36 -39.80
C LEU A 1142 27.09 2.90 -40.80
N LYS A 1143 26.02 2.24 -40.32
CA LYS A 1143 24.88 1.84 -41.16
C LYS A 1143 23.86 2.96 -41.34
N GLN A 1144 23.71 3.79 -40.33
CA GLN A 1144 22.69 4.84 -40.29
C GLN A 1144 23.04 6.04 -41.16
N TYR A 1145 24.32 6.42 -41.22
CA TYR A 1145 24.75 7.65 -41.88
C TYR A 1145 25.61 7.36 -43.12
N PRO A 1146 25.38 8.09 -44.24
CA PRO A 1146 26.08 7.84 -45.50
C PRO A 1146 27.55 8.23 -45.48
N VAL A 1147 27.93 9.25 -44.70
CA VAL A 1147 29.34 9.65 -44.48
C VAL A 1147 29.55 9.86 -42.99
N VAL A 1148 30.55 9.18 -42.42
CA VAL A 1148 30.89 9.22 -41.00
C VAL A 1148 32.36 9.58 -40.83
N VAL A 1149 32.65 10.57 -40.01
CA VAL A 1149 34.01 10.96 -39.62
C VAL A 1149 34.18 10.68 -38.13
N VAL A 1150 35.22 9.95 -37.78
CA VAL A 1150 35.46 9.46 -36.43
C VAL A 1150 36.77 10.03 -35.92
N ASP A 1151 36.71 10.72 -34.78
CA ASP A 1151 37.88 11.11 -33.97
C ASP A 1151 38.14 10.05 -32.90
N PHE A 1152 39.27 9.35 -33.02
CA PHE A 1152 39.78 8.44 -32.02
C PHE A 1152 40.71 9.20 -31.09
N TYR A 1153 40.22 9.50 -29.88
CA TYR A 1153 40.86 10.39 -28.93
C TYR A 1153 41.16 9.68 -27.61
N SER A 1154 42.00 10.28 -26.78
CA SER A 1154 42.20 9.88 -25.37
C SER A 1154 42.08 11.14 -24.49
N THR A 1155 41.32 11.04 -23.40
CA THR A 1155 41.13 12.13 -22.42
C THR A 1155 42.44 12.60 -21.77
N HIS A 1156 43.47 11.76 -21.78
CA HIS A 1156 44.78 12.02 -21.19
C HIS A 1156 45.82 12.55 -22.18
N SER A 1157 45.50 12.61 -23.48
CA SER A 1157 46.42 13.07 -24.55
C SER A 1157 46.33 14.58 -24.78
N ALA A 1158 47.48 15.26 -24.79
CA ALA A 1158 47.56 16.68 -25.11
C ALA A 1158 47.23 16.96 -26.59
N GLU A 1159 47.60 16.02 -27.46
CA GLU A 1159 47.33 16.03 -28.90
C GLU A 1159 45.81 15.99 -29.18
N SER A 1160 45.08 15.12 -28.48
CA SER A 1160 43.62 15.03 -28.56
C SER A 1160 42.93 16.32 -28.10
N LYS A 1161 43.45 16.93 -27.02
CA LYS A 1161 42.94 18.21 -26.50
C LYS A 1161 43.18 19.38 -27.45
N HIS A 1162 44.29 19.35 -28.19
CA HIS A 1162 44.64 20.39 -29.14
C HIS A 1162 43.69 20.42 -30.35
N ILE A 1163 43.31 19.25 -30.89
CA ILE A 1163 42.43 19.16 -32.07
C ILE A 1163 40.94 19.20 -31.74
N ALA A 1164 40.53 18.78 -30.54
CA ALA A 1164 39.12 18.69 -30.16
C ALA A 1164 38.27 19.95 -30.50
N PRO A 1165 38.74 21.19 -30.32
CA PRO A 1165 38.00 22.39 -30.72
C PRO A 1165 37.79 22.49 -32.24
N THR A 1166 38.81 22.13 -33.03
CA THR A 1166 38.77 22.15 -34.50
C THR A 1166 37.80 21.10 -35.04
N PHE A 1167 37.82 19.89 -34.47
CA PHE A 1167 36.90 18.82 -34.88
C PHE A 1167 35.43 19.16 -34.56
N ALA A 1168 35.19 19.76 -33.38
CA ALA A 1168 33.88 20.28 -33.03
C ALA A 1168 33.44 21.42 -33.95
N HIS A 1169 34.34 22.36 -34.26
CA HIS A 1169 34.06 23.45 -35.20
C HIS A 1169 33.74 22.94 -36.61
N ALA A 1170 34.44 21.90 -37.09
CA ALA A 1170 34.16 21.30 -38.40
C ALA A 1170 32.72 20.75 -38.48
N ASN A 1171 32.22 20.12 -37.43
CA ASN A 1171 30.84 19.62 -37.36
C ASN A 1171 29.77 20.74 -37.43
N GLU A 1172 30.16 21.97 -37.12
CA GLU A 1172 29.26 23.13 -37.18
C GLU A 1172 29.17 23.75 -38.59
N LEU A 1173 30.16 23.52 -39.46
CA LEU A 1173 30.23 24.10 -40.80
C LEU A 1173 29.18 23.50 -41.74
N ASP A 1174 28.38 24.36 -42.38
CA ASP A 1174 27.32 23.94 -43.32
C ASP A 1174 27.83 23.11 -44.50
N LYS A 1175 29.10 23.25 -44.89
CA LYS A 1175 29.72 22.44 -45.95
C LYS A 1175 29.83 20.95 -45.61
N TYR A 1176 29.70 20.58 -44.32
CA TYR A 1176 29.76 19.20 -43.84
C TYR A 1176 28.44 18.73 -43.22
N LYS A 1177 27.31 19.40 -43.50
CA LYS A 1177 26.00 19.05 -42.94
C LYS A 1177 25.53 17.60 -43.22
N ASP A 1178 26.05 16.98 -44.27
CA ASP A 1178 25.71 15.60 -44.66
C ASP A 1178 26.68 14.56 -44.04
N PHE A 1179 27.65 15.01 -43.24
CA PHE A 1179 28.63 14.19 -42.54
C PHE A 1179 28.19 14.01 -41.10
N ARG A 1180 28.42 12.82 -40.55
CA ARG A 1180 28.23 12.57 -39.11
C ARG A 1180 29.57 12.49 -38.40
N PHE A 1181 29.78 13.37 -37.44
CA PHE A 1181 31.01 13.41 -36.63
C PHE A 1181 30.81 12.60 -35.34
N LEU A 1182 31.70 11.64 -35.13
CA LEU A 1182 31.71 10.72 -33.98
C LEU A 1182 33.02 10.84 -33.21
N LYS A 1183 32.96 10.49 -31.93
CA LYS A 1183 34.12 10.41 -31.03
C LYS A 1183 34.18 9.04 -30.38
N VAL A 1184 35.35 8.42 -30.44
CA VAL A 1184 35.63 7.12 -29.82
C VAL A 1184 36.80 7.31 -28.87
N ASP A 1185 36.58 7.09 -27.57
CA ASP A 1185 37.66 7.07 -26.61
C ASP A 1185 38.44 5.76 -26.74
N ILE A 1186 39.70 5.85 -27.14
CA ILE A 1186 40.55 4.66 -27.34
C ILE A 1186 40.91 3.99 -26.01
N ASP A 1187 40.82 4.70 -24.88
CA ASP A 1187 41.08 4.11 -23.56
C ASP A 1187 39.93 3.22 -23.10
N ASP A 1188 38.69 3.58 -23.45
CA ASP A 1188 37.48 2.83 -23.11
C ASP A 1188 37.16 1.72 -24.13
N LEU A 1189 37.45 1.96 -25.43
CA LEU A 1189 37.15 1.04 -26.53
C LEU A 1189 38.41 0.48 -27.22
N LYS A 1190 39.39 0.04 -26.41
CA LYS A 1190 40.69 -0.51 -26.87
C LYS A 1190 40.58 -1.59 -27.93
N SER A 1191 39.69 -2.57 -27.75
CA SER A 1191 39.52 -3.69 -28.69
C SER A 1191 39.00 -3.25 -30.06
N LEU A 1192 38.14 -2.22 -30.09
CA LEU A 1192 37.65 -1.63 -31.34
C LEU A 1192 38.76 -0.82 -32.02
N ALA A 1193 39.52 -0.03 -31.27
CA ALA A 1193 40.65 0.74 -31.78
C ALA A 1193 41.72 -0.18 -32.40
N GLU A 1194 42.06 -1.29 -31.74
CA GLU A 1194 43.00 -2.31 -32.24
C GLU A 1194 42.53 -2.96 -33.55
N GLU A 1195 41.26 -3.35 -33.63
CA GLU A 1195 40.66 -3.96 -34.84
C GLU A 1195 40.66 -2.99 -36.04
N LEU A 1196 40.47 -1.70 -35.78
CA LEU A 1196 40.46 -0.65 -36.79
C LEU A 1196 41.86 -0.10 -37.13
N GLY A 1197 42.91 -0.65 -36.52
CA GLY A 1197 44.30 -0.27 -36.76
C GLY A 1197 44.68 1.12 -36.22
N VAL A 1198 43.98 1.60 -35.18
CA VAL A 1198 44.28 2.86 -34.51
C VAL A 1198 45.33 2.62 -33.42
N SER A 1199 46.52 3.20 -33.59
CA SER A 1199 47.68 2.95 -32.72
C SER A 1199 48.08 4.14 -31.84
N LYS A 1200 47.46 5.32 -32.02
CA LYS A 1200 47.70 6.52 -31.22
C LYS A 1200 46.47 7.45 -31.15
N PRO A 1201 46.33 8.29 -30.11
CA PRO A 1201 45.31 9.34 -30.03
C PRO A 1201 45.45 10.37 -31.16
N ALA A 1202 44.40 11.16 -31.40
CA ALA A 1202 44.31 12.10 -32.53
C ALA A 1202 44.43 11.38 -33.89
N SER A 1203 43.77 10.24 -34.01
CA SER A 1203 43.61 9.52 -35.27
C SER A 1203 42.20 9.70 -35.79
N PHE A 1204 42.07 10.00 -37.08
CA PHE A 1204 40.79 10.23 -37.73
C PHE A 1204 40.56 9.16 -38.78
N GLN A 1205 39.36 8.61 -38.84
CA GLN A 1205 38.95 7.73 -39.94
C GLN A 1205 37.64 8.23 -40.53
N MET A 1206 37.51 8.07 -41.84
CA MET A 1206 36.31 8.47 -42.57
C MET A 1206 35.74 7.28 -43.32
N TYR A 1207 34.43 7.13 -43.21
CA TYR A 1207 33.67 6.03 -43.78
C TYR A 1207 32.58 6.57 -44.71
N LYS A 1208 32.31 5.85 -45.78
CA LYS A 1208 31.20 6.13 -46.68
C LYS A 1208 30.40 4.85 -46.91
N ASN A 1209 29.12 4.89 -46.56
CA ASN A 1209 28.22 3.73 -46.58
C ASN A 1209 28.79 2.49 -45.86
N GLY A 1210 29.46 2.72 -44.71
CA GLY A 1210 30.06 1.67 -43.89
C GLY A 1210 31.44 1.18 -44.30
N GLU A 1211 31.99 1.60 -45.44
CA GLU A 1211 33.36 1.25 -45.87
C GLU A 1211 34.36 2.37 -45.53
N LYS A 1212 35.54 2.02 -45.00
CA LYS A 1212 36.61 3.00 -44.69
C LYS A 1212 37.19 3.53 -46.00
N ILE A 1213 37.12 4.85 -46.19
CA ILE A 1213 37.60 5.52 -47.40
C ILE A 1213 38.87 6.34 -47.20
N ASN A 1214 39.14 6.77 -45.96
CA ASN A 1214 40.36 7.52 -45.65
C ASN A 1214 40.74 7.37 -44.17
N ASP A 1215 42.02 7.46 -43.85
CA ASP A 1215 42.53 7.54 -42.49
C ASP A 1215 43.67 8.56 -42.36
N LEU A 1216 43.71 9.25 -41.23
CA LEU A 1216 44.71 10.24 -40.88
C LEU A 1216 45.20 9.97 -39.46
N GLN A 1217 46.50 10.03 -39.25
CA GLN A 1217 47.09 9.97 -37.91
C GLN A 1217 48.02 11.17 -37.70
N SER A 1218 47.44 12.35 -37.50
CA SER A 1218 48.15 13.62 -37.33
C SER A 1218 47.52 14.44 -36.21
N ASP A 1219 48.36 15.10 -35.42
CA ASP A 1219 47.96 16.04 -34.38
C ASP A 1219 47.92 17.51 -34.86
N GLN A 1220 48.16 17.74 -36.16
CA GLN A 1220 48.16 19.06 -36.78
C GLN A 1220 46.78 19.43 -37.32
N ILE A 1221 46.36 20.68 -37.07
CA ILE A 1221 45.04 21.21 -37.48
C ILE A 1221 44.92 21.29 -39.01
N GLU A 1222 45.99 21.70 -39.71
CA GLU A 1222 45.97 21.83 -41.17
C GLU A 1222 45.72 20.47 -41.85
N ASP A 1223 46.29 19.39 -41.32
CA ASP A 1223 46.15 18.04 -41.86
C ASP A 1223 44.71 17.53 -41.69
N LEU A 1224 44.05 17.81 -40.56
CA LEU A 1224 42.64 17.47 -40.34
C LEU A 1224 41.74 18.22 -41.33
N MET A 1225 41.98 19.51 -41.54
CA MET A 1225 41.18 20.31 -42.48
C MET A 1225 41.37 19.80 -43.91
N GLN A 1226 42.60 19.45 -44.30
CA GLN A 1226 42.87 18.85 -45.61
C GLN A 1226 42.24 17.45 -45.75
N PHE A 1227 42.22 16.65 -44.68
CA PHE A 1227 41.57 15.34 -44.65
C PHE A 1227 40.06 15.43 -44.86
N LEU A 1228 39.40 16.41 -44.25
CA LEU A 1228 37.97 16.67 -44.45
C LEU A 1228 37.66 17.19 -45.87
N GLU A 1229 38.57 17.95 -46.47
CA GLU A 1229 38.41 18.49 -47.83
C GLU A 1229 38.69 17.46 -48.93
N THR A 1230 39.64 16.55 -48.72
CA THR A 1230 39.97 15.47 -49.68
C THR A 1230 38.97 14.32 -49.67
N GLY A 1231 38.08 14.28 -48.67
CA GLY A 1231 37.02 13.28 -48.52
C GLY A 1231 35.72 13.54 -49.30
N LEU A 1232 35.59 14.74 -49.88
CA LEU A 1232 34.42 15.19 -50.64
C LEU A 1232 34.43 14.72 -52.10
#